data_AF-A0A2T2N8Y3-F1
#
_entry.id   AF-A0A2T2N8Y3-F1
#
_cell.length_a   1.000
_cell.length_b   1.000
_cell.length_c   1.000
_cell.angle_alpha   90.00
_cell.angle_beta   90.00
_cell.angle_gamma   90.00
#
_symmetry.space_group_name_H-M   'P 1'
#
loop_
_entity.id
_entity.type
_entity.pdbx_description
1 polymer ?
#
loop_
_entity_poly.entity_id
_entity_poly.type
_entity_poly.pdbx_seq_one_letter_code
_entity_poly.pdbx_strand_id
1 'polypeptide(L)'
;MKSFLWTFLLATASAAPARIFTREEATKNLVARNETAALPPSSNVRVRLHPAKVRDTGDDDYVKWTIPEAASAQLASNETGETGLSFSISAATGKLNGNWNKAVYSRIISSLGERVIGQGISTINEDGDNAGGVAITLSIEGLAAGEHSLLTWHNAWDALDATAKLSVAADGKELATGVEQTVRLDNIWESGTSYVKFMATEGKAVEITFTPDSGGDGRAFFNGFEVDGYAAEHRISFPSPAHRNERVEVQGNGTAVPVSWRAATVEGATYNVYIGTTPEELKSAALDLAETSTTFTGLNTLDTYYWRVDVVSGNETYTGRVFTFRGAQLAFPGAEGYGRFARGGRGGKVIHVTSLEDTEEEGTLRYALTIATGPRIVVFDVGGVITTTSRMSVNSNAITLAGQTAPGKGIVIQGRPLGLTGATDVIFRHIRVRPGTVSNDTIDGMGMQGSNHAIFDRCSMGWTIDEAFSSRSANNITFQRSMISEPLNIAGHKNYPAGTAHGYAASIGGDVGSFHHNLIAHAEGRSWSMAGGVDAFAAFAGKLDIRNNVVYNFGGRVTDGGAHQGQFVGNTYKQGPASTLTYALRAQYEDDMPGTQQYYCAGNAMPGVFTADSEQFVDDGTGKEDNVACWADVSIDAVSYQKFVAEPFFEPHVDTQDAAEAYKRVLSDAGASQPHPDGHDARIVRETLNGTATYTGSVGGKKGIIDNPADVGGLEDFPSVTRGASWDADGDGIADWYDGETGGEGWTPIEGYLNFMAEPHVFVVPGGSVEIDLAALARGFVDPVFTVEGASVGAVEVSGAKAVYTAKEAGVERLRVGIEDKEGSVWERPFGVAVFEGADEM
;
A
#
# COMPACT_ATOMS: atom_id res chain seq x y z
N MET A 1 -38.09 -20.99 38.62
CA MET A 1 -37.75 -19.57 38.56
C MET A 1 -37.85 -19.13 37.12
N LYS A 2 -38.48 -17.98 36.86
CA LYS A 2 -38.95 -17.53 35.55
C LYS A 2 -37.80 -17.15 34.61
N SER A 3 -38.00 -17.44 33.32
CA SER A 3 -37.13 -17.07 32.20
C SER A 3 -37.15 -15.57 31.93
N PHE A 4 -36.08 -15.08 31.30
CA PHE A 4 -36.11 -13.86 30.50
C PHE A 4 -35.35 -14.12 29.19
N LEU A 5 -36.11 -14.09 28.09
CA LEU A 5 -35.62 -14.00 26.72
C LEU A 5 -35.08 -12.57 26.49
N TRP A 6 -33.99 -12.46 25.73
CA TRP A 6 -33.61 -11.22 25.05
C TRP A 6 -33.82 -11.41 23.55
N THR A 7 -34.62 -10.54 22.96
CA THR A 7 -34.93 -10.49 21.53
C THR A 7 -34.00 -9.46 20.89
N PHE A 8 -33.17 -9.88 19.93
CA PHE A 8 -32.43 -8.97 19.06
C PHE A 8 -33.38 -8.48 17.95
N LEU A 9 -33.56 -7.16 17.85
CA LEU A 9 -34.22 -6.52 16.72
C LEU A 9 -33.18 -6.29 15.62
N LEU A 10 -33.32 -6.96 14.47
CA LEU A 10 -32.68 -6.52 13.23
C LEU A 10 -33.40 -5.26 12.73
N ALA A 11 -32.69 -4.14 12.64
CA ALA A 11 -33.15 -2.98 11.91
C ALA A 11 -32.79 -3.14 10.43
N THR A 12 -33.79 -3.32 9.59
CA THR A 12 -33.66 -3.23 8.14
C THR A 12 -33.53 -1.76 7.73
N ALA A 13 -32.36 -1.38 7.21
CA ALA A 13 -32.18 -0.07 6.59
C ALA A 13 -32.75 -0.11 5.18
N SER A 14 -33.92 0.49 4.96
CA SER A 14 -34.42 0.77 3.61
C SER A 14 -33.66 1.96 3.03
N ALA A 15 -32.86 1.74 1.99
CA ALA A 15 -32.25 2.81 1.21
C ALA A 15 -33.35 3.59 0.47
N ALA A 16 -33.51 4.87 0.77
CA ALA A 16 -34.24 5.81 -0.07
C ALA A 16 -33.31 6.30 -1.20
N PRO A 17 -33.82 6.62 -2.40
CA PRO A 17 -32.98 7.05 -3.51
C PRO A 17 -32.32 8.39 -3.16
N ALA A 18 -31.01 8.39 -2.95
CA ALA A 18 -30.21 9.59 -2.79
C ALA A 18 -30.09 10.30 -4.15
N ARG A 19 -30.29 11.61 -4.14
CA ARG A 19 -30.22 12.45 -5.34
C ARG A 19 -28.78 12.50 -5.87
N ILE A 20 -28.65 12.31 -7.18
CA ILE A 20 -27.46 12.58 -7.99
C ILE A 20 -27.02 14.02 -7.73
N PHE A 21 -25.80 14.21 -7.21
CA PHE A 21 -25.15 15.53 -7.18
C PHE A 21 -24.32 15.68 -8.45
N THR A 22 -24.68 16.64 -9.29
CA THR A 22 -23.87 17.01 -10.45
C THR A 22 -22.56 17.67 -9.99
N ARG A 23 -21.50 17.66 -10.83
CA ARG A 23 -20.20 18.32 -10.55
C ARG A 23 -20.34 19.82 -10.18
N GLU A 24 -21.45 20.44 -10.58
CA GLU A 24 -21.83 21.82 -10.31
C GLU A 24 -22.53 22.02 -8.94
N GLU A 25 -23.00 20.93 -8.30
CA GLU A 25 -23.61 20.96 -6.97
C GLU A 25 -22.64 20.55 -5.85
N ALA A 26 -21.61 19.74 -6.14
CA ALA A 26 -20.51 19.46 -5.20
C ALA A 26 -19.74 20.74 -4.81
N THR A 27 -19.69 21.73 -5.70
CA THR A 27 -19.09 23.04 -5.45
C THR A 27 -19.94 23.96 -4.55
N LYS A 28 -21.23 23.62 -4.30
CA LYS A 28 -22.17 24.46 -3.54
C LYS A 28 -22.36 24.05 -2.07
N ASN A 29 -21.89 22.88 -1.63
CA ASN A 29 -22.11 22.37 -0.27
C ASN A 29 -20.90 22.45 0.67
N LEU A 30 -19.82 23.14 0.28
CA LEU A 30 -18.90 23.70 1.26
C LEU A 30 -19.65 24.81 2.00
N VAL A 31 -19.80 24.71 3.32
CA VAL A 31 -20.12 25.89 4.16
C VAL A 31 -18.87 26.78 4.19
N ALA A 32 -18.44 27.26 3.03
CA ALA A 32 -17.33 28.19 2.84
C ALA A 32 -17.92 29.59 2.83
N ARG A 33 -17.45 30.45 3.74
CA ARG A 33 -17.68 31.89 3.58
C ARG A 33 -16.82 32.35 2.40
N ASN A 34 -17.37 33.21 1.54
CA ASN A 34 -16.78 33.66 0.26
C ASN A 34 -15.46 34.46 0.38
N GLU A 35 -14.81 34.46 1.55
CA GLU A 35 -13.52 35.10 1.74
C GLU A 35 -12.41 34.19 1.20
N THR A 36 -11.78 34.65 0.12
CA THR A 36 -10.60 34.04 -0.51
C THR A 36 -9.35 34.41 0.26
N ALA A 37 -8.51 33.41 0.56
CA ALA A 37 -7.23 33.65 1.22
C ALA A 37 -6.21 34.19 0.22
N ALA A 38 -5.46 35.24 0.58
CA ALA A 38 -4.29 35.63 -0.21
C ALA A 38 -3.25 34.50 -0.21
N LEU A 39 -2.54 34.33 -1.33
CA LEU A 39 -1.38 33.42 -1.40
C LEU A 39 -0.37 33.77 -0.31
N PRO A 40 0.40 32.79 0.20
CA PRO A 40 1.64 33.11 0.90
C PRO A 40 2.49 34.06 0.04
N PRO A 41 3.28 34.95 0.65
CA PRO A 41 4.13 35.86 -0.12
C PRO A 41 4.94 35.08 -1.17
N SER A 42 4.78 35.44 -2.46
CA SER A 42 5.45 34.75 -3.57
C SER A 42 6.97 34.93 -3.58
N SER A 43 7.49 35.78 -2.68
CA SER A 43 8.91 36.05 -2.48
C SER A 43 9.64 35.00 -1.63
N ASN A 44 8.93 34.11 -0.93
CA ASN A 44 9.58 33.19 0.01
C ASN A 44 10.31 32.06 -0.73
N VAL A 45 11.64 31.98 -0.54
CA VAL A 45 12.45 30.87 -1.06
C VAL A 45 12.76 29.89 0.06
N ARG A 46 12.47 28.62 -0.17
CA ARG A 46 12.80 27.50 0.73
C ARG A 46 13.85 26.62 0.09
N VAL A 47 14.98 26.44 0.77
CA VAL A 47 16.10 25.64 0.26
C VAL A 47 16.43 24.50 1.22
N ARG A 48 16.56 23.30 0.67
CA ARG A 48 17.10 22.12 1.36
C ARG A 48 18.52 21.89 0.88
N LEU A 49 19.45 21.77 1.81
CA LEU A 49 20.83 21.40 1.49
C LEU A 49 20.93 19.89 1.31
N HIS A 50 21.51 19.48 0.19
CA HIS A 50 21.63 18.09 -0.20
C HIS A 50 23.11 17.76 -0.46
N PRO A 51 23.77 16.95 0.40
CA PRO A 51 25.16 16.61 0.16
C PRO A 51 25.29 15.69 -1.06
N ALA A 52 26.22 15.98 -1.97
CA ALA A 52 26.32 15.31 -3.27
C ALA A 52 26.50 13.78 -3.21
N LYS A 53 26.99 13.24 -2.09
CA LYS A 53 27.17 11.79 -1.88
C LYS A 53 25.91 11.09 -1.34
N VAL A 54 24.88 11.83 -0.96
CA VAL A 54 23.60 11.28 -0.50
C VAL A 54 22.71 11.10 -1.72
N ARG A 55 21.97 10.00 -1.81
CA ARG A 55 20.98 9.82 -2.88
C ARG A 55 19.87 10.87 -2.71
N ASP A 56 19.31 11.39 -3.79
CA ASP A 56 18.12 12.25 -3.68
C ASP A 56 16.86 11.39 -3.54
N THR A 57 15.94 11.81 -2.68
CA THR A 57 14.66 11.12 -2.43
C THR A 57 13.47 11.80 -3.09
N GLY A 58 13.68 12.91 -3.81
CA GLY A 58 12.64 13.59 -4.58
C GLY A 58 11.63 14.33 -3.70
N ASP A 59 12.09 15.37 -3.01
CA ASP A 59 11.24 16.27 -2.22
C ASP A 59 11.11 17.62 -2.94
N ASP A 60 9.88 17.92 -3.37
CA ASP A 60 9.55 19.12 -4.16
C ASP A 60 9.05 20.30 -3.31
N ASP A 61 8.91 20.16 -1.99
CA ASP A 61 8.49 21.27 -1.11
C ASP A 61 9.59 22.31 -0.89
N TYR A 62 10.83 21.97 -1.25
CA TYR A 62 12.02 22.78 -1.09
C TYR A 62 12.87 22.74 -2.36
N VAL A 63 13.43 23.88 -2.75
CA VAL A 63 14.49 23.93 -3.76
C VAL A 63 15.67 23.11 -3.25
N LYS A 64 16.05 22.09 -4.01
CA LYS A 64 17.23 21.28 -3.70
C LYS A 64 18.49 22.03 -4.09
N TRP A 65 19.41 22.20 -3.15
CA TRP A 65 20.76 22.67 -3.43
C TRP A 65 21.78 21.55 -3.18
N THR A 66 22.36 21.03 -4.26
CA THR A 66 23.41 20.01 -4.17
C THR A 66 24.74 20.64 -3.75
N ILE A 67 25.28 20.20 -2.62
CA ILE A 67 26.53 20.71 -2.06
C ILE A 67 27.64 19.67 -2.26
N PRO A 68 28.68 19.98 -3.07
CA PRO A 68 29.84 19.12 -3.23
C PRO A 68 30.75 19.16 -1.99
N GLU A 69 31.66 18.20 -1.89
CA GLU A 69 32.74 18.23 -0.90
C GLU A 69 33.80 19.25 -1.33
N ALA A 70 33.60 20.52 -0.98
CA ALA A 70 34.42 21.65 -1.41
C ALA A 70 34.38 22.80 -0.39
N ALA A 71 35.33 23.74 -0.48
CA ALA A 71 35.36 24.92 0.39
C ALA A 71 34.12 25.82 0.24
N SER A 72 33.49 25.81 -0.94
CA SER A 72 32.25 26.55 -1.21
C SER A 72 31.40 25.90 -2.30
N ALA A 73 30.14 26.32 -2.35
CA ALA A 73 29.18 25.95 -3.39
C ALA A 73 28.29 27.16 -3.75
N GLN A 74 27.70 27.14 -4.94
CA GLN A 74 26.78 28.17 -5.42
C GLN A 74 25.47 27.53 -5.92
N LEU A 75 24.37 28.27 -5.82
CA LEU A 75 23.08 28.00 -6.44
C LEU A 75 22.69 29.22 -7.24
N ALA A 76 22.57 29.08 -8.57
CA ALA A 76 22.27 30.19 -9.44
C ALA A 76 20.79 30.59 -9.36
N SER A 77 20.48 31.83 -9.73
CA SER A 77 19.12 32.38 -9.60
C SER A 77 18.07 31.73 -10.50
N ASN A 78 18.48 31.12 -11.61
CA ASN A 78 17.60 30.32 -12.45
C ASN A 78 17.24 28.96 -11.82
N GLU A 79 17.95 28.54 -10.76
CA GLU A 79 17.72 27.29 -10.04
C GLU A 79 16.81 27.48 -8.82
N THR A 80 16.47 28.73 -8.46
CA THR A 80 15.68 29.11 -7.27
C THR A 80 14.25 29.51 -7.60
N GLY A 81 13.79 29.19 -8.81
CA GLY A 81 12.47 29.54 -9.33
C GLY A 81 12.36 31.00 -9.78
N GLU A 82 11.16 31.58 -9.69
CA GLU A 82 10.86 32.94 -10.19
C GLU A 82 11.36 34.07 -9.28
N THR A 83 12.04 33.77 -8.17
CA THR A 83 12.45 34.77 -7.17
C THR A 83 13.68 35.57 -7.58
N GLY A 84 14.52 35.03 -8.47
CA GLY A 84 15.74 35.70 -8.94
C GLY A 84 16.88 35.76 -7.90
N LEU A 85 16.75 35.11 -6.74
CA LEU A 85 17.79 35.07 -5.71
C LEU A 85 18.88 34.06 -6.05
N SER A 86 20.15 34.42 -5.86
CA SER A 86 21.29 33.48 -5.91
C SER A 86 21.91 33.31 -4.54
N PHE A 87 22.44 32.10 -4.30
CA PHE A 87 23.01 31.73 -3.01
C PHE A 87 24.43 31.21 -3.17
N SER A 88 25.30 31.52 -2.21
CA SER A 88 26.56 30.81 -2.06
C SER A 88 26.81 30.42 -0.61
N ILE A 89 27.44 29.28 -0.39
CA ILE A 89 27.75 28.77 0.95
C ILE A 89 29.23 28.44 1.00
N SER A 90 29.90 28.78 2.10
CA SER A 90 31.33 28.53 2.28
C SER A 90 31.68 28.13 3.71
N ALA A 91 32.74 27.34 3.86
CA ALA A 91 33.40 27.09 5.13
C ALA A 91 34.53 28.10 5.34
N ALA A 92 34.69 28.62 6.56
CA ALA A 92 35.76 29.56 6.89
C ALA A 92 37.17 28.96 6.69
N THR A 93 37.31 27.65 6.95
CA THR A 93 38.51 26.84 6.69
C THR A 93 38.09 25.42 6.29
N GLY A 94 38.96 24.71 5.56
CA GLY A 94 38.68 23.33 5.11
C GLY A 94 37.58 23.27 4.06
N LYS A 95 36.71 22.24 4.15
CA LYS A 95 35.66 21.96 3.17
C LYS A 95 34.30 21.75 3.84
N LEU A 96 33.25 22.05 3.09
CA LEU A 96 31.89 21.60 3.36
C LEU A 96 31.79 20.10 3.07
N ASN A 97 31.08 19.38 3.92
CA ASN A 97 30.73 17.97 3.74
C ASN A 97 29.40 17.71 4.43
N GLY A 98 28.69 16.66 4.04
CA GLY A 98 27.40 16.33 4.66
C GLY A 98 27.18 14.84 4.79
N ASN A 99 26.10 14.45 5.46
CA ASN A 99 25.66 13.06 5.52
C ASN A 99 24.15 13.01 5.83
N TRP A 100 23.62 11.81 6.07
CA TRP A 100 22.21 11.60 6.42
C TRP A 100 22.04 10.72 7.65
N ASN A 101 20.91 10.92 8.36
CA ASN A 101 20.42 9.98 9.36
C ASN A 101 19.64 8.88 8.63
N LYS A 102 20.20 7.66 8.60
CA LYS A 102 19.59 6.52 7.90
C LYS A 102 18.12 6.29 8.29
N ALA A 103 17.77 6.35 9.57
CA ALA A 103 16.41 6.06 10.04
C ALA A 103 15.37 7.05 9.49
N VAL A 104 15.67 8.34 9.52
CA VAL A 104 14.80 9.41 9.00
C VAL A 104 14.80 9.42 7.46
N TYR A 105 15.93 9.08 6.86
CA TYR A 105 16.11 9.10 5.41
C TYR A 105 15.47 7.90 4.71
N SER A 106 15.45 6.70 5.31
CA SER A 106 14.90 5.50 4.66
C SER A 106 13.40 5.31 4.86
N ARG A 107 12.77 6.01 5.80
CA ARG A 107 11.33 5.89 6.04
C ARG A 107 10.48 6.53 4.93
N ILE A 108 9.30 5.96 4.71
CA ILE A 108 8.23 6.59 3.95
C ILE A 108 7.64 7.69 4.82
N ILE A 109 7.63 8.91 4.30
CA ILE A 109 7.10 10.08 4.99
C ILE A 109 6.27 10.90 4.05
N SER A 110 5.35 11.63 4.67
CA SER A 110 4.46 12.59 4.06
C SER A 110 5.23 13.77 3.42
N SER A 111 6.48 14.00 3.88
CA SER A 111 7.44 15.02 3.44
C SER A 111 6.88 16.44 3.46
N LEU A 112 7.29 17.22 4.47
CA LEU A 112 7.02 18.66 4.64
C LEU A 112 8.25 19.40 5.19
N GLY A 113 9.33 18.65 5.46
CA GLY A 113 10.54 19.12 6.10
C GLY A 113 11.37 18.02 6.76
N GLU A 114 10.81 16.84 7.02
CA GLU A 114 11.55 15.71 7.60
C GLU A 114 12.75 15.30 6.72
N ARG A 115 12.67 15.50 5.40
CA ARG A 115 13.80 15.35 4.47
C ARG A 115 14.84 16.47 4.58
N VAL A 116 14.45 17.66 5.04
CA VAL A 116 15.38 18.77 5.30
C VAL A 116 16.28 18.40 6.46
N ILE A 117 15.71 18.03 7.60
CA ILE A 117 16.46 17.75 8.85
C ILE A 117 17.07 16.34 8.89
N GLY A 118 16.65 15.42 8.02
CA GLY A 118 17.21 14.06 7.92
C GLY A 118 18.59 13.99 7.24
N GLN A 119 19.08 15.09 6.66
CA GLN A 119 20.40 15.24 6.05
C GLN A 119 20.92 16.66 6.29
N GLY A 120 22.18 16.95 6.03
CA GLY A 120 22.66 18.33 6.11
C GLY A 120 24.13 18.47 5.78
N ILE A 121 24.64 19.69 5.96
CA ILE A 121 26.03 20.10 5.71
C ILE A 121 26.69 20.54 7.01
N SER A 122 27.98 20.25 7.11
CA SER A 122 28.88 20.64 8.17
C SER A 122 30.30 20.72 7.57
N THR A 123 31.32 20.73 8.42
CA THR A 123 32.70 21.05 8.04
C THR A 123 33.64 19.88 8.28
N ILE A 124 34.59 19.71 7.36
CA ILE A 124 35.74 18.80 7.47
C ILE A 124 37.04 19.56 7.22
N ASN A 125 38.15 19.03 7.73
CA ASN A 125 39.48 19.50 7.40
C ASN A 125 39.92 18.99 6.01
N GLU A 126 41.13 19.35 5.58
CA GLU A 126 41.66 18.93 4.28
C GLU A 126 41.87 17.41 4.16
N ASP A 127 42.07 16.74 5.29
CA ASP A 127 42.28 15.29 5.39
C ASP A 127 40.96 14.49 5.37
N GLY A 128 39.81 15.15 5.44
CA GLY A 128 38.48 14.54 5.41
C GLY A 128 37.84 14.30 6.78
N ASP A 129 38.51 14.65 7.87
CA ASP A 129 37.99 14.48 9.23
C ASP A 129 37.05 15.62 9.61
N ASN A 130 36.06 15.34 10.45
CA ASN A 130 35.15 16.33 11.03
C ASN A 130 35.93 17.49 11.69
N ALA A 131 35.58 18.73 11.34
CA ALA A 131 36.25 19.93 11.83
C ALA A 131 35.30 20.83 12.62
N GLY A 132 35.46 20.89 13.94
CA GLY A 132 34.74 21.82 14.82
C GLY A 132 35.36 23.22 14.88
N GLY A 133 34.62 24.19 15.39
CA GLY A 133 35.03 25.60 15.50
C GLY A 133 35.10 26.35 14.17
N VAL A 134 34.64 25.73 13.08
CA VAL A 134 34.63 26.32 11.73
C VAL A 134 33.28 26.96 11.46
N ALA A 135 33.30 28.25 11.14
CA ALA A 135 32.09 28.98 10.75
C ALA A 135 31.66 28.61 9.32
N ILE A 136 30.34 28.59 9.10
CA ILE A 136 29.72 28.44 7.77
C ILE A 136 29.07 29.78 7.41
N THR A 137 29.32 30.30 6.21
CA THR A 137 28.72 31.55 5.73
C THR A 137 27.78 31.27 4.55
N LEU A 138 26.54 31.72 4.67
CA LEU A 138 25.56 31.79 3.58
C LEU A 138 25.53 33.22 3.04
N SER A 139 25.82 33.41 1.76
CA SER A 139 25.68 34.67 1.06
C SER A 139 24.43 34.65 0.19
N ILE A 140 23.61 35.70 0.30
CA ILE A 140 22.35 35.87 -0.41
C ILE A 140 22.43 37.10 -1.31
N GLU A 141 22.23 36.91 -2.61
CA GLU A 141 22.24 37.96 -3.62
C GLU A 141 20.87 38.10 -4.29
N GLY A 142 20.56 39.32 -4.76
CA GLY A 142 19.29 39.62 -5.44
C GLY A 142 18.17 40.11 -4.54
N LEU A 143 18.41 40.27 -3.24
CA LEU A 143 17.44 40.84 -2.30
C LEU A 143 17.13 42.31 -2.67
N ALA A 144 15.86 42.68 -2.54
CA ALA A 144 15.43 44.07 -2.66
C ALA A 144 16.01 44.91 -1.50
N ALA A 145 16.10 46.23 -1.68
CA ALA A 145 16.45 47.10 -0.55
C ALA A 145 15.32 47.06 0.50
N GLY A 146 15.65 46.73 1.76
CA GLY A 146 14.65 46.63 2.81
C GLY A 146 15.04 45.72 3.96
N GLU A 147 14.11 45.54 4.91
CA GLU A 147 14.22 44.52 5.95
C GLU A 147 13.82 43.17 5.36
N HIS A 148 14.64 42.15 5.63
CA HIS A 148 14.43 40.76 5.28
C HIS A 148 14.58 39.88 6.51
N SER A 149 14.14 38.63 6.39
CA SER A 149 14.33 37.63 7.45
C SER A 149 14.85 36.30 6.92
N LEU A 150 15.51 35.54 7.79
CA LEU A 150 16.01 34.20 7.49
C LEU A 150 15.68 33.26 8.63
N LEU A 151 14.98 32.18 8.31
CA LEU A 151 14.83 31.01 9.18
C LEU A 151 15.79 29.91 8.72
N THR A 152 16.49 29.26 9.65
CA THR A 152 17.41 28.15 9.38
C THR A 152 17.13 26.95 10.26
N TRP A 153 17.45 25.75 9.77
CA TRP A 153 17.36 24.50 10.53
C TRP A 153 18.75 23.92 10.85
N HIS A 154 18.90 23.44 12.09
CA HIS A 154 20.14 22.94 12.70
C HIS A 154 19.90 21.62 13.44
N ASN A 155 20.16 20.51 12.77
CA ASN A 155 19.97 19.15 13.24
C ASN A 155 21.15 18.27 12.81
N ALA A 156 21.88 17.73 13.78
CA ALA A 156 22.96 16.80 13.56
C ALA A 156 22.42 15.45 13.10
N TRP A 157 22.95 14.91 11.99
CA TRP A 157 22.63 13.56 11.51
C TRP A 157 23.44 12.48 12.24
N ASP A 158 24.58 12.85 12.83
CA ASP A 158 25.40 11.95 13.65
C ASP A 158 24.73 11.73 15.02
N ALA A 159 24.94 10.55 15.62
CA ALA A 159 24.45 10.27 16.98
C ALA A 159 25.43 10.88 17.98
N LEU A 160 25.27 12.18 18.24
CA LEU A 160 26.07 12.92 19.20
C LEU A 160 25.36 12.99 20.54
N ASP A 161 26.12 12.97 21.65
CA ASP A 161 25.57 13.18 22.99
C ASP A 161 25.20 14.66 23.24
N ALA A 162 25.87 15.58 22.53
CA ALA A 162 25.64 17.01 22.57
C ALA A 162 26.17 17.67 21.28
N THR A 163 25.69 18.89 21.01
CA THR A 163 26.12 19.73 19.88
C THR A 163 26.67 21.06 20.38
N ALA A 164 27.42 21.76 19.52
CA ALA A 164 27.77 23.16 19.74
C ALA A 164 26.52 24.04 19.74
N LYS A 165 26.59 25.21 20.37
CA LYS A 165 25.62 26.29 20.15
C LYS A 165 26.16 27.24 19.09
N LEU A 166 25.26 27.92 18.36
CA LEU A 166 25.64 28.84 17.30
C LEU A 166 25.46 30.30 17.73
N SER A 167 26.37 31.17 17.28
CA SER A 167 26.08 32.58 17.05
C SER A 167 25.81 32.84 15.57
N VAL A 168 24.93 33.80 15.28
CA VAL A 168 24.52 34.18 13.93
C VAL A 168 24.77 35.66 13.74
N ALA A 169 25.48 36.02 12.68
CA ALA A 169 25.78 37.41 12.33
C ALA A 169 25.41 37.70 10.87
N ALA A 170 24.96 38.92 10.58
CA ALA A 170 24.78 39.43 9.22
C ALA A 170 25.79 40.55 8.94
N ASP A 171 26.58 40.43 7.87
CA ASP A 171 27.64 41.36 7.50
C ASP A 171 28.57 41.69 8.68
N GLY A 172 28.89 40.67 9.48
CA GLY A 172 29.74 40.76 10.68
C GLY A 172 29.06 41.35 11.92
N LYS A 173 27.78 41.77 11.84
CA LYS A 173 26.99 42.22 13.00
C LYS A 173 26.22 41.05 13.61
N GLU A 174 26.51 40.74 14.87
CA GLU A 174 25.80 39.69 15.63
C GLU A 174 24.30 39.99 15.75
N LEU A 175 23.48 38.99 15.44
CA LEU A 175 22.01 39.03 15.47
C LEU A 175 21.42 38.03 16.49
N ALA A 176 22.08 36.90 16.72
CA ALA A 176 21.65 35.90 17.69
C ALA A 176 22.85 35.16 18.31
N THR A 177 22.70 34.68 19.54
CA THR A 177 23.69 33.87 20.25
C THR A 177 23.02 32.73 21.01
N GLY A 178 23.77 31.65 21.25
CA GLY A 178 23.26 30.50 22.02
C GLY A 178 22.17 29.71 21.28
N VAL A 179 22.14 29.77 19.95
CA VAL A 179 21.19 29.01 19.14
C VAL A 179 21.48 27.51 19.31
N GLU A 180 20.49 26.78 19.79
CA GLU A 180 20.61 25.33 20.00
C GLU A 180 20.55 24.57 18.68
N GLN A 181 21.33 23.49 18.59
CA GLN A 181 21.23 22.51 17.52
C GLN A 181 20.64 21.23 18.12
N THR A 182 19.85 20.50 17.34
CA THR A 182 19.26 19.23 17.77
C THR A 182 20.05 18.05 17.24
N VAL A 183 19.83 16.86 17.80
CA VAL A 183 20.47 15.62 17.35
C VAL A 183 19.40 14.66 16.87
N ARG A 184 19.50 14.25 15.60
CA ARG A 184 18.70 13.18 14.99
C ARG A 184 17.18 13.30 15.20
N LEU A 185 16.66 14.51 15.43
CA LEU A 185 15.23 14.73 15.33
C LEU A 185 14.78 14.42 13.91
N ASP A 186 13.52 14.05 13.79
CA ASP A 186 12.92 13.50 12.59
C ASP A 186 11.84 14.42 11.99
N ASN A 187 11.65 15.60 12.57
CA ASN A 187 10.69 16.61 12.14
C ASN A 187 11.29 18.03 12.24
N ILE A 188 10.80 18.94 11.39
CA ILE A 188 11.24 20.35 11.37
C ILE A 188 10.63 21.20 12.49
N TRP A 189 9.62 20.69 13.17
CA TRP A 189 8.84 21.46 14.14
C TRP A 189 9.55 21.59 15.47
N GLU A 190 10.38 20.61 15.80
CA GLU A 190 11.12 20.51 17.07
C GLU A 190 12.63 20.57 16.87
N SER A 191 13.10 20.56 15.61
CA SER A 191 14.50 20.76 15.28
C SER A 191 15.01 22.13 15.73
N GLY A 192 16.31 22.20 16.02
CA GLY A 192 16.98 23.46 16.30
C GLY A 192 16.80 24.43 15.15
N THR A 193 16.45 25.69 15.45
CA THR A 193 16.26 26.73 14.45
C THR A 193 16.90 28.04 14.87
N SER A 194 17.28 28.86 13.89
CA SER A 194 17.60 30.27 14.12
C SER A 194 16.67 31.13 13.26
N TYR A 195 16.19 32.24 13.81
CA TYR A 195 15.41 33.24 13.09
C TYR A 195 16.05 34.61 13.29
N VAL A 196 16.46 35.25 12.20
CA VAL A 196 17.13 36.56 12.24
C VAL A 196 16.51 37.52 11.23
N LYS A 197 16.50 38.81 11.58
CA LYS A 197 16.13 39.91 10.69
C LYS A 197 17.34 40.76 10.36
N PHE A 198 17.45 41.21 9.12
CA PHE A 198 18.58 42.00 8.64
C PHE A 198 18.14 42.97 7.53
N MET A 199 18.99 43.96 7.25
CA MET A 199 18.74 44.94 6.20
C MET A 199 19.54 44.57 4.96
N ALA A 200 18.88 44.47 3.80
CA ALA A 200 19.53 44.33 2.51
C ALA A 200 19.67 45.68 1.82
N THR A 201 20.76 45.85 1.08
CA THR A 201 20.94 46.96 0.15
C THR A 201 20.88 46.41 -1.27
N GLU A 202 20.09 47.06 -2.13
CA GLU A 202 19.93 46.64 -3.52
C GLU A 202 21.29 46.46 -4.22
N GLY A 203 21.47 45.32 -4.90
CA GLY A 203 22.68 44.97 -5.63
C GLY A 203 23.88 44.57 -4.76
N LYS A 204 23.72 44.43 -3.43
CA LYS A 204 24.75 43.89 -2.54
C LYS A 204 24.32 42.53 -1.98
N ALA A 205 25.28 41.61 -1.93
CA ALA A 205 25.10 40.38 -1.18
C ALA A 205 25.01 40.68 0.32
N VAL A 206 24.19 39.91 1.04
CA VAL A 206 24.22 39.85 2.50
C VAL A 206 24.90 38.56 2.93
N GLU A 207 25.90 38.65 3.80
CA GLU A 207 26.62 37.50 4.35
C GLU A 207 26.08 37.13 5.74
N ILE A 208 25.46 35.96 5.86
CA ILE A 208 24.99 35.40 7.12
C ILE A 208 25.97 34.33 7.59
N THR A 209 26.67 34.56 8.70
CA THR A 209 27.68 33.66 9.25
C THR A 209 27.17 32.94 10.50
N PHE A 210 27.28 31.61 10.51
CA PHE A 210 26.97 30.72 11.62
C PHE A 210 28.27 30.25 12.26
N THR A 211 28.53 30.66 13.50
CA THR A 211 29.77 30.32 14.23
C THR A 211 29.46 29.39 15.39
N PRO A 212 29.97 28.14 15.39
CA PRO A 212 29.78 27.23 16.52
C PRO A 212 30.72 27.57 17.68
N ASP A 213 30.24 27.37 18.91
CA ASP A 213 31.07 27.34 20.10
C ASP A 213 31.85 26.01 20.22
N SER A 214 32.49 25.79 21.38
CA SER A 214 33.27 24.57 21.66
C SER A 214 32.45 23.42 22.25
N GLY A 215 31.10 23.50 22.24
CA GLY A 215 30.23 22.44 22.75
C GLY A 215 30.16 21.23 21.80
N GLY A 216 29.87 20.04 22.34
CA GLY A 216 29.83 18.80 21.56
C GLY A 216 31.14 18.54 20.83
N ASP A 217 31.07 18.28 19.53
CA ASP A 217 32.24 18.16 18.64
C ASP A 217 32.62 19.48 17.93
N GLY A 218 32.00 20.59 18.33
CA GLY A 218 32.27 21.94 17.81
C GLY A 218 31.74 22.21 16.40
N ARG A 219 30.99 21.28 15.78
CA ARG A 219 30.48 21.48 14.42
C ARG A 219 29.21 22.33 14.38
N ALA A 220 29.08 23.13 13.32
CA ALA A 220 27.81 23.69 12.89
C ALA A 220 27.13 22.74 11.90
N PHE A 221 25.86 22.44 12.14
CA PHE A 221 25.01 21.63 11.27
C PHE A 221 24.00 22.56 10.58
N PHE A 222 23.97 22.49 9.26
CA PHE A 222 23.11 23.33 8.45
C PHE A 222 22.33 22.46 7.46
N ASN A 223 21.01 22.43 7.63
CA ASN A 223 20.13 21.48 6.92
C ASN A 223 19.35 22.15 5.78
N GLY A 224 18.99 23.41 5.95
CA GLY A 224 18.21 24.19 5.01
C GLY A 224 17.78 25.54 5.60
N PHE A 225 17.09 26.34 4.79
CA PHE A 225 16.65 27.67 5.19
C PHE A 225 15.40 28.15 4.42
N GLU A 226 14.75 29.19 4.95
CA GLU A 226 13.62 29.89 4.37
C GLU A 226 13.86 31.41 4.44
N VAL A 227 13.88 32.08 3.29
CA VAL A 227 14.01 33.55 3.17
C VAL A 227 12.63 34.19 3.25
N ASP A 228 12.51 35.27 4.01
CA ASP A 228 11.27 36.04 4.25
C ASP A 228 10.10 35.20 4.80
N GLY A 229 10.44 34.08 5.43
CA GLY A 229 9.51 33.28 6.22
C GLY A 229 9.25 33.86 7.62
N TYR A 230 8.37 33.19 8.35
CA TYR A 230 8.12 33.48 9.77
C TYR A 230 8.96 32.57 10.67
N ALA A 231 9.24 33.07 11.88
CA ALA A 231 9.84 32.28 12.95
C ALA A 231 9.02 31.01 13.24
N ALA A 232 9.66 29.97 13.77
CA ALA A 232 8.99 28.68 13.99
C ALA A 232 7.85 28.80 15.02
N GLU A 233 8.06 29.60 16.06
CA GLU A 233 7.11 29.93 17.14
C GLU A 233 5.82 30.62 16.67
N HIS A 234 5.86 31.30 15.51
CA HIS A 234 4.72 32.05 14.97
C HIS A 234 3.81 31.19 14.09
N ARG A 235 4.12 29.89 13.92
CA ARG A 235 3.41 28.97 13.04
C ARG A 235 2.89 27.77 13.79
N ILE A 236 1.87 27.13 13.22
CA ILE A 236 1.39 25.84 13.71
C ILE A 236 2.42 24.73 13.45
N SER A 237 2.31 23.63 14.19
CA SER A 237 3.14 22.44 14.00
C SER A 237 2.29 21.17 14.03
N PHE A 238 2.83 20.04 13.56
CA PHE A 238 2.15 18.74 13.54
C PHE A 238 0.71 18.80 12.96
N PRO A 239 0.55 19.27 11.71
CA PRO A 239 -0.76 19.30 11.07
C PRO A 239 -1.28 17.87 10.85
N SER A 240 -2.57 17.68 11.12
CA SER A 240 -3.33 16.48 10.78
C SER A 240 -4.56 16.91 9.97
N PRO A 241 -4.82 16.33 8.78
CA PRO A 241 -3.99 15.36 8.09
C PRO A 241 -2.58 15.87 7.75
N ALA A 242 -1.60 14.98 7.82
CA ALA A 242 -0.23 15.27 7.41
C ALA A 242 -0.18 15.64 5.91
N HIS A 243 0.78 16.48 5.52
CA HIS A 243 0.98 16.91 4.14
C HIS A 243 1.23 15.72 3.21
N ARG A 244 0.60 15.66 2.03
CA ARG A 244 0.62 14.51 1.09
C ARG A 244 0.11 13.20 1.70
N ASN A 245 -0.65 13.23 2.80
CA ASN A 245 -1.41 12.04 3.18
C ASN A 245 -2.54 11.82 2.18
N GLU A 246 -2.37 10.85 1.28
CA GLU A 246 -3.37 10.54 0.25
C GLU A 246 -4.41 9.48 0.67
N ARG A 247 -4.42 9.09 1.95
CA ARG A 247 -5.29 8.02 2.49
C ARG A 247 -5.90 8.44 3.82
N VAL A 248 -6.40 9.67 3.88
CA VAL A 248 -7.07 10.20 5.07
C VAL A 248 -8.43 9.53 5.19
N GLU A 249 -8.61 8.70 6.21
CA GLU A 249 -9.92 8.09 6.44
C GLU A 249 -10.99 9.17 6.68
N VAL A 250 -12.08 9.05 5.92
CA VAL A 250 -13.18 10.01 5.86
C VAL A 250 -14.33 9.54 6.74
N GLN A 251 -14.89 10.44 7.54
CA GLN A 251 -16.04 10.22 8.42
C GLN A 251 -17.35 10.69 7.76
N GLY A 252 -18.49 10.39 8.39
CA GLY A 252 -19.80 10.92 7.96
C GLY A 252 -20.18 10.56 6.53
N ASN A 253 -20.21 9.25 6.23
CA ASN A 253 -20.44 8.69 4.89
C ASN A 253 -19.40 9.14 3.83
N GLY A 254 -18.16 9.36 4.25
CA GLY A 254 -17.06 9.64 3.34
C GLY A 254 -16.87 11.11 2.95
N THR A 255 -17.53 12.03 3.66
CA THR A 255 -17.54 13.46 3.29
C THR A 255 -16.88 14.38 4.30
N ALA A 256 -16.47 13.88 5.46
CA ALA A 256 -15.90 14.68 6.53
C ALA A 256 -14.48 14.24 6.92
N VAL A 257 -13.58 15.21 7.14
CA VAL A 257 -12.22 14.95 7.63
C VAL A 257 -11.96 15.83 8.85
N PRO A 258 -11.71 15.24 10.04
CA PRO A 258 -11.25 16.02 11.18
C PRO A 258 -9.84 16.56 10.90
N VAL A 259 -9.62 17.83 11.22
CA VAL A 259 -8.31 18.47 11.08
C VAL A 259 -7.86 19.06 12.40
N SER A 260 -6.57 18.97 12.69
CA SER A 260 -5.98 19.46 13.93
C SER A 260 -4.52 19.87 13.74
N TRP A 261 -4.01 20.65 14.68
CA TRP A 261 -2.61 21.06 14.73
C TRP A 261 -2.18 21.32 16.17
N ARG A 262 -0.86 21.43 16.39
CA ARG A 262 -0.29 21.97 17.62
C ARG A 262 -0.22 23.49 17.51
N ALA A 263 -0.65 24.16 18.58
CA ALA A 263 -0.70 25.62 18.69
C ALA A 263 0.65 26.28 18.41
N ALA A 264 0.60 27.48 17.84
CA ALA A 264 1.73 28.40 17.84
C ALA A 264 2.00 28.89 19.27
N THR A 265 3.24 29.30 19.55
CA THR A 265 3.64 29.73 20.92
C THR A 265 3.49 31.23 21.14
N VAL A 266 2.93 31.96 20.18
CA VAL A 266 2.57 33.38 20.32
C VAL A 266 1.38 33.58 21.26
N GLU A 267 1.40 34.67 22.03
CA GLU A 267 0.34 35.00 22.99
C GLU A 267 -0.98 35.34 22.26
N GLY A 268 -2.09 34.84 22.79
CA GLY A 268 -3.43 35.16 22.26
C GLY A 268 -3.69 34.67 20.84
N ALA A 269 -2.99 33.62 20.40
CA ALA A 269 -3.15 33.06 19.05
C ALA A 269 -4.60 32.63 18.77
N THR A 270 -5.12 33.07 17.62
CA THR A 270 -6.32 32.52 16.98
C THR A 270 -5.98 32.04 15.57
N TYR A 271 -6.85 31.22 14.97
CA TYR A 271 -6.54 30.50 13.74
C TYR A 271 -7.58 30.74 12.65
N ASN A 272 -7.11 31.14 11.47
CA ASN A 272 -7.90 31.18 10.25
C ASN A 272 -7.54 29.97 9.39
N VAL A 273 -8.52 29.11 9.14
CA VAL A 273 -8.36 27.83 8.44
C VAL A 273 -8.97 27.94 7.05
N TYR A 274 -8.24 27.51 6.04
CA TYR A 274 -8.65 27.57 4.65
C TYR A 274 -8.52 26.20 3.97
N ILE A 275 -9.37 25.93 2.99
CA ILE A 275 -9.33 24.73 2.15
C ILE A 275 -9.72 25.07 0.70
N GLY A 276 -9.13 24.37 -0.26
CA GLY A 276 -9.46 24.43 -1.67
C GLY A 276 -9.02 23.15 -2.39
N THR A 277 -9.34 23.05 -3.67
CA THR A 277 -8.88 21.95 -4.56
C THR A 277 -7.67 22.36 -5.41
N THR A 278 -7.21 23.60 -5.27
CA THR A 278 -5.95 24.10 -5.81
C THR A 278 -5.20 24.85 -4.70
N PRO A 279 -3.87 24.89 -4.72
CA PRO A 279 -3.09 25.63 -3.72
C PRO A 279 -3.26 27.15 -3.84
N GLU A 280 -3.69 27.66 -5.01
CA GLU A 280 -3.88 29.09 -5.27
C GLU A 280 -5.26 29.62 -4.86
N GLU A 281 -6.29 28.76 -4.81
CA GLU A 281 -7.68 29.18 -4.57
C GLU A 281 -8.24 28.57 -3.28
N LEU A 282 -7.70 29.00 -2.14
CA LEU A 282 -8.18 28.57 -0.82
C LEU A 282 -9.34 29.45 -0.34
N LYS A 283 -10.39 28.80 0.16
CA LYS A 283 -11.58 29.45 0.76
C LYS A 283 -11.60 29.23 2.26
N SER A 284 -12.13 30.20 2.99
CA SER A 284 -12.27 30.09 4.45
C SER A 284 -13.14 28.89 4.84
N ALA A 285 -12.61 28.02 5.70
CA ALA A 285 -13.31 26.92 6.34
C ALA A 285 -13.73 27.30 7.77
N ALA A 286 -12.85 27.99 8.51
CA ALA A 286 -13.12 28.54 9.84
C ALA A 286 -12.28 29.80 10.03
N LEU A 287 -12.80 30.80 10.75
CA LEU A 287 -12.10 32.06 11.05
C LEU A 287 -12.14 32.33 12.55
N ASP A 288 -11.12 33.02 13.04
CA ASP A 288 -10.95 33.46 14.43
C ASP A 288 -11.09 32.31 15.45
N LEU A 289 -10.62 31.12 15.07
CA LEU A 289 -10.77 29.93 15.88
C LEU A 289 -9.80 29.98 17.07
N ALA A 290 -10.31 29.81 18.29
CA ALA A 290 -9.47 29.67 19.49
C ALA A 290 -8.92 28.25 19.66
N GLU A 291 -9.68 27.26 19.20
CA GLU A 291 -9.31 25.85 19.23
C GLU A 291 -8.28 25.50 18.14
N THR A 292 -7.53 24.41 18.33
CA THR A 292 -6.54 23.94 17.35
C THR A 292 -7.05 22.80 16.47
N SER A 293 -8.37 22.76 16.25
CA SER A 293 -9.01 21.74 15.42
C SER A 293 -10.35 22.19 14.84
N THR A 294 -10.71 21.64 13.68
CA THR A 294 -12.02 21.80 13.06
C THR A 294 -12.34 20.58 12.20
N THR A 295 -13.36 20.63 11.35
CA THR A 295 -13.73 19.55 10.45
C THR A 295 -14.02 20.09 9.06
N PHE A 296 -13.35 19.55 8.06
CA PHE A 296 -13.71 19.75 6.68
C PHE A 296 -14.89 18.86 6.33
N THR A 297 -15.87 19.37 5.58
CA THR A 297 -17.09 18.65 5.19
C THR A 297 -17.38 18.83 3.71
N GLY A 298 -18.21 17.95 3.14
CA GLY A 298 -18.53 17.98 1.71
C GLY A 298 -17.36 17.58 0.80
N LEU A 299 -16.43 16.76 1.32
CA LEU A 299 -15.28 16.29 0.57
C LEU A 299 -15.65 15.12 -0.36
N ASN A 300 -14.93 15.05 -1.47
CA ASN A 300 -14.95 13.98 -2.46
C ASN A 300 -13.59 13.27 -2.41
N THR A 301 -13.59 11.95 -2.24
CA THR A 301 -12.37 11.14 -2.13
C THR A 301 -11.54 11.10 -3.42
N LEU A 302 -12.11 11.52 -4.56
CA LEU A 302 -11.41 11.64 -5.83
C LEU A 302 -10.57 12.93 -5.95
N ASP A 303 -10.89 13.95 -5.16
CA ASP A 303 -10.23 15.26 -5.23
C ASP A 303 -8.92 15.30 -4.44
N THR A 304 -8.04 16.21 -4.84
CA THR A 304 -6.90 16.63 -4.01
C THR A 304 -7.27 17.90 -3.28
N TYR A 305 -7.12 17.89 -1.96
CA TYR A 305 -7.37 19.06 -1.14
C TYR A 305 -6.06 19.72 -0.74
N TYR A 306 -6.10 21.05 -0.71
CA TYR A 306 -5.06 21.92 -0.21
C TYR A 306 -5.65 22.70 0.95
N TRP A 307 -4.92 22.81 2.05
CA TRP A 307 -5.39 23.51 3.24
C TRP A 307 -4.28 24.28 3.93
N ARG A 308 -4.65 25.31 4.69
CA ARG A 308 -3.71 26.21 5.35
C ARG A 308 -4.30 26.70 6.66
N VAL A 309 -3.43 26.96 7.63
CA VAL A 309 -3.81 27.62 8.89
C VAL A 309 -2.94 28.86 9.07
N ASP A 310 -3.56 30.02 9.05
CA ASP A 310 -2.91 31.29 9.37
C ASP A 310 -3.07 31.57 10.86
N VAL A 311 -2.00 32.02 11.51
CA VAL A 311 -1.98 32.36 12.93
C VAL A 311 -2.19 33.86 13.09
N VAL A 312 -3.18 34.27 13.86
CA VAL A 312 -3.50 35.66 14.15
C VAL A 312 -3.16 35.96 15.60
N SER A 313 -2.34 36.99 15.85
CA SER A 313 -2.03 37.49 17.19
C SER A 313 -2.05 39.02 17.18
N GLY A 314 -2.96 39.61 17.95
CA GLY A 314 -3.20 41.05 17.93
C GLY A 314 -3.62 41.53 16.53
N ASN A 315 -2.80 42.40 15.93
CA ASN A 315 -3.02 42.93 14.58
C ASN A 315 -2.13 42.26 13.52
N GLU A 316 -1.34 41.25 13.89
CA GLU A 316 -0.47 40.53 12.97
C GLU A 316 -1.12 39.22 12.52
N THR A 317 -0.87 38.85 11.27
CA THR A 317 -1.27 37.56 10.69
C THR A 317 -0.04 36.89 10.10
N TYR A 318 0.31 35.73 10.64
CA TYR A 318 1.39 34.89 10.15
C TYR A 318 0.80 33.84 9.21
N THR A 319 1.01 34.05 7.91
CA THR A 319 0.46 33.14 6.88
C THR A 319 1.12 31.76 6.99
N GLY A 320 0.28 30.71 7.01
CA GLY A 320 0.72 29.33 7.18
C GLY A 320 1.32 28.70 5.93
N ARG A 321 1.83 27.47 6.09
CA ARG A 321 2.20 26.60 4.97
C ARG A 321 0.94 25.97 4.37
N VAL A 322 0.95 25.75 3.06
CA VAL A 322 -0.11 24.99 2.40
C VAL A 322 0.21 23.50 2.52
N PHE A 323 -0.73 22.75 3.06
CA PHE A 323 -0.70 21.30 3.18
C PHE A 323 -1.61 20.68 2.13
N THR A 324 -1.31 19.45 1.70
CA THR A 324 -2.20 18.71 0.80
C THR A 324 -2.61 17.37 1.39
N PHE A 325 -3.81 16.89 1.07
CA PHE A 325 -4.25 15.55 1.43
C PHE A 325 -5.29 15.03 0.42
N ARG A 326 -5.59 13.74 0.48
CA ARG A 326 -6.73 13.11 -0.20
C ARG A 326 -7.50 12.23 0.77
N GLY A 327 -8.81 12.15 0.59
CA GLY A 327 -9.64 11.18 1.28
C GLY A 327 -9.30 9.76 0.84
N ALA A 328 -9.27 8.82 1.77
CA ALA A 328 -9.10 7.40 1.47
C ALA A 328 -10.32 6.89 0.71
N GLN A 329 -10.06 6.18 -0.38
CA GLN A 329 -11.06 5.45 -1.16
C GLN A 329 -10.56 4.03 -1.30
N LEU A 330 -11.44 3.04 -1.06
CA LEU A 330 -11.08 1.64 -1.26
C LEU A 330 -10.55 1.41 -2.68
N ALA A 331 -9.63 0.45 -2.83
CA ALA A 331 -9.10 0.04 -4.12
C ALA A 331 -10.22 -0.52 -5.02
N PHE A 332 -11.17 -1.24 -4.40
CA PHE A 332 -12.42 -1.76 -4.95
C PHE A 332 -13.35 -2.15 -3.78
N PRO A 333 -14.67 -2.37 -3.97
CA PRO A 333 -15.64 -2.57 -2.88
C PRO A 333 -15.32 -3.69 -1.86
N GLY A 334 -14.55 -4.71 -2.24
CA GLY A 334 -14.13 -5.83 -1.38
C GLY A 334 -12.67 -5.77 -0.90
N ALA A 335 -11.98 -4.65 -1.09
CA ALA A 335 -10.59 -4.49 -0.69
C ALA A 335 -10.49 -4.37 0.84
N GLU A 336 -9.67 -5.21 1.46
CA GLU A 336 -9.51 -5.28 2.92
C GLU A 336 -8.02 -5.27 3.31
N GLY A 337 -7.73 -5.19 4.61
CA GLY A 337 -6.37 -5.15 5.13
C GLY A 337 -5.65 -3.84 4.88
N TYR A 338 -4.32 -3.84 5.01
CA TYR A 338 -3.50 -2.63 4.96
C TYR A 338 -3.18 -2.13 3.54
N GLY A 339 -3.40 -2.95 2.52
CA GLY A 339 -3.39 -2.57 1.11
C GLY A 339 -4.72 -2.01 0.58
N ARG A 340 -5.80 -1.99 1.38
CA ARG A 340 -7.16 -1.68 0.91
C ARG A 340 -7.34 -0.31 0.27
N PHE A 341 -6.46 0.64 0.56
CA PHE A 341 -6.48 2.00 0.02
C PHE A 341 -5.40 2.24 -1.04
N ALA A 342 -4.88 1.18 -1.68
CA ALA A 342 -4.10 1.33 -2.89
C ALA A 342 -4.90 2.12 -3.93
N ARG A 343 -4.34 3.21 -4.47
CA ARG A 343 -5.05 4.04 -5.45
C ARG A 343 -5.13 3.39 -6.83
N GLY A 344 -4.16 2.54 -7.16
CA GLY A 344 -3.98 2.02 -8.52
C GLY A 344 -3.90 3.15 -9.55
N GLY A 345 -4.41 2.88 -10.75
CA GLY A 345 -4.43 3.80 -11.89
C GLY A 345 -5.54 4.86 -11.89
N ARG A 346 -6.30 5.01 -10.80
CA ARG A 346 -7.47 5.91 -10.73
C ARG A 346 -7.16 7.32 -11.21
N GLY A 347 -7.96 7.82 -12.17
CA GLY A 347 -7.79 9.12 -12.80
C GLY A 347 -6.61 9.22 -13.76
N GLY A 348 -5.96 8.10 -14.06
CA GLY A 348 -4.85 7.96 -14.99
C GLY A 348 -5.27 7.63 -16.42
N LYS A 349 -4.29 7.22 -17.22
CA LYS A 349 -4.52 6.78 -18.61
C LYS A 349 -5.01 5.34 -18.63
N VAL A 350 -5.77 4.98 -19.66
CA VAL A 350 -6.05 3.58 -19.98
C VAL A 350 -5.02 3.09 -20.99
N ILE A 351 -4.48 1.90 -20.76
CA ILE A 351 -3.53 1.23 -21.65
C ILE A 351 -4.07 -0.15 -21.99
N HIS A 352 -4.25 -0.39 -23.28
CA HIS A 352 -4.73 -1.66 -23.81
C HIS A 352 -3.57 -2.60 -24.08
N VAL A 353 -3.68 -3.83 -23.59
CA VAL A 353 -2.87 -4.96 -24.02
C VAL A 353 -3.60 -5.64 -25.17
N THR A 354 -3.07 -5.50 -26.38
CA THR A 354 -3.61 -6.02 -27.64
C THR A 354 -2.75 -7.15 -28.22
N SER A 355 -1.58 -7.42 -27.64
CA SER A 355 -0.64 -8.44 -28.08
C SER A 355 -0.19 -9.33 -26.91
N LEU A 356 -0.04 -10.64 -27.19
CA LEU A 356 0.51 -11.62 -26.26
C LEU A 356 2.05 -11.71 -26.31
N GLU A 357 2.68 -10.94 -27.19
CA GLU A 357 4.13 -10.86 -27.33
C GLU A 357 4.78 -10.17 -26.11
N ASP A 358 6.02 -10.55 -25.81
CA ASP A 358 6.81 -9.96 -24.73
C ASP A 358 7.87 -8.99 -25.29
N THR A 359 7.45 -7.78 -25.66
CA THR A 359 8.35 -6.72 -26.19
C THR A 359 8.20 -5.41 -25.41
N GLU A 360 9.03 -4.41 -25.71
CA GLU A 360 8.89 -3.07 -25.12
C GLU A 360 7.98 -2.16 -25.95
N GLU A 361 7.26 -2.70 -26.94
CA GLU A 361 6.38 -1.95 -27.84
C GLU A 361 4.98 -1.79 -27.24
N GLU A 362 4.32 -0.68 -27.59
CA GLU A 362 2.93 -0.39 -27.21
C GLU A 362 1.99 -1.53 -27.63
N GLY A 363 0.97 -1.81 -26.79
CA GLY A 363 0.07 -2.94 -26.97
C GLY A 363 0.51 -4.24 -26.27
N THR A 364 1.72 -4.29 -25.70
CA THR A 364 2.18 -5.44 -24.89
C THR A 364 2.05 -5.18 -23.38
N LEU A 365 1.94 -6.27 -22.61
CA LEU A 365 1.93 -6.19 -21.14
C LEU A 365 3.22 -5.57 -20.58
N ARG A 366 4.38 -5.90 -21.17
CA ARG A 366 5.67 -5.36 -20.72
C ARG A 366 5.72 -3.85 -20.92
N TYR A 367 5.31 -3.33 -22.07
CA TYR A 367 5.21 -1.88 -22.26
C TYR A 367 4.33 -1.22 -21.19
N ALA A 368 3.12 -1.75 -20.98
CA ALA A 368 2.16 -1.18 -20.04
C ALA A 368 2.70 -1.11 -18.60
N LEU A 369 3.49 -2.11 -18.19
CA LEU A 369 3.99 -2.23 -16.82
C LEU A 369 5.37 -1.60 -16.59
N THR A 370 6.28 -1.65 -17.57
CA THR A 370 7.69 -1.26 -17.36
C THR A 370 8.16 -0.07 -18.18
N ILE A 371 7.44 0.32 -19.23
CA ILE A 371 7.83 1.41 -20.13
C ILE A 371 6.92 2.63 -19.98
N ALA A 372 5.60 2.41 -19.93
CA ALA A 372 4.63 3.48 -19.74
C ALA A 372 4.81 4.18 -18.37
N THR A 373 4.54 5.48 -18.33
CA THR A 373 4.74 6.32 -17.15
C THR A 373 3.45 7.01 -16.69
N GLY A 374 3.42 7.43 -15.43
CA GLY A 374 2.27 8.06 -14.80
C GLY A 374 1.17 7.07 -14.35
N PRO A 375 0.13 7.57 -13.66
CA PRO A 375 -1.00 6.74 -13.23
C PRO A 375 -1.69 6.08 -14.43
N ARG A 376 -1.98 4.78 -14.35
CA ARG A 376 -2.59 4.05 -15.47
C ARG A 376 -3.34 2.79 -15.09
N ILE A 377 -4.41 2.52 -15.84
CA ILE A 377 -5.24 1.32 -15.77
C ILE A 377 -4.91 0.48 -17.00
N VAL A 378 -4.48 -0.76 -16.77
CA VAL A 378 -4.12 -1.72 -17.82
C VAL A 378 -5.27 -2.70 -18.00
N VAL A 379 -5.86 -2.68 -19.20
CA VAL A 379 -6.96 -3.55 -19.63
C VAL A 379 -6.48 -4.47 -20.76
N PHE A 380 -7.19 -5.57 -20.99
CA PHE A 380 -6.81 -6.60 -21.95
C PHE A 380 -7.86 -6.77 -23.06
N ASP A 381 -7.44 -6.53 -24.29
CA ASP A 381 -8.25 -6.80 -25.50
C ASP A 381 -7.94 -8.20 -26.05
N VAL A 382 -6.89 -8.84 -25.55
CA VAL A 382 -6.47 -10.20 -25.91
C VAL A 382 -6.36 -11.08 -24.66
N GLY A 383 -6.77 -12.34 -24.78
CA GLY A 383 -6.62 -13.40 -23.79
C GLY A 383 -5.72 -14.52 -24.34
N GLY A 384 -5.06 -15.27 -23.46
CA GLY A 384 -4.13 -16.34 -23.83
C GLY A 384 -2.87 -16.38 -22.97
N VAL A 385 -1.82 -17.00 -23.51
CA VAL A 385 -0.53 -17.16 -22.83
C VAL A 385 0.44 -16.06 -23.23
N ILE A 386 0.98 -15.33 -22.25
CA ILE A 386 2.12 -14.43 -22.44
C ILE A 386 3.37 -15.14 -21.92
N THR A 387 4.32 -15.43 -22.81
CA THR A 387 5.59 -16.09 -22.43
C THR A 387 6.69 -15.05 -22.28
N THR A 388 7.08 -14.78 -21.04
CA THR A 388 8.05 -13.73 -20.75
C THR A 388 9.49 -14.22 -20.91
N THR A 389 10.32 -13.37 -21.51
CA THR A 389 11.71 -13.62 -21.89
C THR A 389 12.70 -13.08 -20.87
N SER A 390 12.29 -12.07 -20.10
CA SER A 390 13.00 -11.46 -18.95
C SER A 390 12.04 -11.20 -17.79
N ARG A 391 12.57 -11.09 -16.54
CA ARG A 391 11.75 -10.71 -15.37
C ARG A 391 11.06 -9.37 -15.64
N MET A 392 9.76 -9.29 -15.40
CA MET A 392 9.02 -8.01 -15.36
C MET A 392 8.99 -7.48 -13.92
N SER A 393 9.94 -6.58 -13.64
CA SER A 393 10.05 -5.88 -12.35
C SER A 393 9.35 -4.52 -12.43
N VAL A 394 8.16 -4.42 -11.87
CA VAL A 394 7.37 -3.19 -11.86
C VAL A 394 7.79 -2.30 -10.69
N ASN A 395 8.36 -1.14 -10.99
CA ASN A 395 8.86 -0.17 -10.00
C ASN A 395 8.19 1.21 -10.09
N SER A 396 7.16 1.34 -10.91
CA SER A 396 6.40 2.58 -11.09
C SER A 396 5.13 2.56 -10.26
N ASN A 397 4.65 3.75 -9.90
CA ASN A 397 3.54 3.93 -8.97
C ASN A 397 2.20 4.07 -9.70
N ALA A 398 1.10 3.91 -8.95
CA ALA A 398 -0.27 4.18 -9.39
C ALA A 398 -0.71 3.33 -10.61
N ILE A 399 -0.72 2.00 -10.46
CA ILE A 399 -1.06 1.06 -11.54
C ILE A 399 -2.21 0.15 -11.12
N THR A 400 -3.23 0.04 -11.98
CA THR A 400 -4.22 -1.05 -11.90
C THR A 400 -3.96 -2.02 -13.04
N LEU A 401 -3.74 -3.30 -12.75
CA LEU A 401 -3.69 -4.39 -13.73
C LEU A 401 -4.97 -5.22 -13.60
N ALA A 402 -5.88 -5.07 -14.55
CA ALA A 402 -7.22 -5.62 -14.49
C ALA A 402 -7.36 -6.90 -15.33
N GLY A 403 -6.83 -8.03 -14.83
CA GLY A 403 -6.87 -9.32 -15.52
C GLY A 403 -8.29 -9.81 -15.86
N GLN A 404 -9.30 -9.35 -15.13
CA GLN A 404 -10.70 -9.68 -15.37
C GLN A 404 -11.27 -9.12 -16.68
N THR A 405 -10.57 -8.18 -17.34
CA THR A 405 -11.02 -7.60 -18.62
C THR A 405 -10.70 -8.47 -19.83
N ALA A 406 -9.72 -9.37 -19.70
CA ALA A 406 -9.27 -10.23 -20.79
C ALA A 406 -10.41 -11.12 -21.33
N PRO A 407 -10.51 -11.34 -22.65
CA PRO A 407 -11.46 -12.27 -23.23
C PRO A 407 -11.06 -13.75 -23.04
N GLY A 408 -11.97 -14.66 -23.41
CA GLY A 408 -11.72 -16.09 -23.40
C GLY A 408 -11.45 -16.63 -21.98
N LYS A 409 -10.36 -17.40 -21.81
CA LYS A 409 -9.94 -17.91 -20.51
C LYS A 409 -9.12 -16.89 -19.67
N GLY A 410 -8.94 -15.69 -20.18
CA GLY A 410 -8.10 -14.66 -19.57
C GLY A 410 -6.60 -14.85 -19.84
N ILE A 411 -5.77 -14.29 -18.97
CA ILE A 411 -4.31 -14.25 -19.15
C ILE A 411 -3.59 -15.22 -18.21
N VAL A 412 -2.59 -15.92 -18.75
CA VAL A 412 -1.59 -16.65 -17.98
C VAL A 412 -0.18 -16.26 -18.41
N ILE A 413 0.67 -15.99 -17.41
CA ILE A 413 2.07 -15.64 -17.60
C ILE A 413 2.93 -16.89 -17.39
N GLN A 414 3.76 -17.23 -18.39
CA GLN A 414 4.77 -18.30 -18.32
C GLN A 414 6.18 -17.74 -18.55
N GLY A 415 7.22 -18.56 -18.31
CA GLY A 415 8.60 -18.19 -18.57
C GLY A 415 9.30 -17.61 -17.35
N ARG A 416 9.34 -16.29 -17.24
CA ARG A 416 10.01 -15.53 -16.17
C ARG A 416 9.01 -14.75 -15.29
N PRO A 417 9.40 -14.40 -14.05
CA PRO A 417 8.51 -13.80 -13.06
C PRO A 417 7.97 -12.42 -13.45
N LEU A 418 6.79 -12.10 -12.92
CA LEU A 418 6.14 -10.79 -12.94
C LEU A 418 5.91 -10.35 -11.49
N GLY A 419 6.45 -9.21 -11.06
CA GLY A 419 6.23 -8.74 -9.69
C GLY A 419 6.63 -7.29 -9.49
N LEU A 420 6.33 -6.76 -8.31
CA LEU A 420 6.68 -5.40 -7.93
C LEU A 420 8.06 -5.35 -7.26
N THR A 421 8.74 -4.22 -7.45
CA THR A 421 9.97 -3.89 -6.74
C THR A 421 9.97 -2.40 -6.37
N GLY A 422 9.60 -2.10 -5.12
CA GLY A 422 9.55 -0.73 -4.63
C GLY A 422 8.40 0.13 -5.17
N ALA A 423 7.38 -0.47 -5.80
CA ALA A 423 6.24 0.27 -6.34
C ALA A 423 5.25 0.69 -5.24
N THR A 424 4.55 1.81 -5.46
CA THR A 424 3.50 2.30 -4.56
C THR A 424 2.16 2.47 -5.28
N ASP A 425 1.04 2.22 -4.60
CA ASP A 425 -0.31 2.33 -5.19
C ASP A 425 -0.56 1.38 -6.35
N VAL A 426 -0.46 0.07 -6.08
CA VAL A 426 -0.64 -0.95 -7.12
C VAL A 426 -1.80 -1.88 -6.80
N ILE A 427 -2.67 -2.10 -7.78
CA ILE A 427 -3.79 -3.04 -7.71
C ILE A 427 -3.61 -4.07 -8.82
N PHE A 428 -3.32 -5.33 -8.50
CA PHE A 428 -3.36 -6.43 -9.49
C PHE A 428 -4.52 -7.35 -9.15
N ARG A 429 -5.35 -7.67 -10.14
CA ARG A 429 -6.49 -8.58 -9.96
C ARG A 429 -6.56 -9.62 -11.07
N HIS A 430 -6.96 -10.84 -10.71
CA HIS A 430 -7.28 -11.91 -11.67
C HIS A 430 -6.15 -12.29 -12.66
N ILE A 431 -4.89 -12.17 -12.23
CA ILE A 431 -3.72 -12.58 -13.03
C ILE A 431 -3.25 -13.96 -12.61
N ARG A 432 -2.84 -14.77 -13.60
CA ARG A 432 -2.22 -16.07 -13.38
C ARG A 432 -0.73 -16.04 -13.69
N VAL A 433 0.10 -16.56 -12.80
CA VAL A 433 1.53 -16.71 -13.02
C VAL A 433 1.92 -18.17 -12.80
N ARG A 434 2.27 -18.86 -13.88
CA ARG A 434 2.72 -20.26 -13.87
C ARG A 434 4.00 -20.42 -14.69
N PRO A 435 5.14 -19.99 -14.14
CA PRO A 435 6.39 -19.90 -14.91
C PRO A 435 6.83 -21.27 -15.47
N GLY A 436 6.63 -22.34 -14.71
CA GLY A 436 6.96 -23.71 -15.10
C GLY A 436 8.48 -23.90 -15.27
N THR A 437 8.87 -24.83 -16.12
CA THR A 437 10.29 -25.08 -16.45
C THR A 437 10.73 -24.37 -17.73
N VAL A 438 9.94 -23.43 -18.24
CA VAL A 438 10.11 -22.80 -19.57
C VAL A 438 11.42 -22.02 -19.67
N SER A 439 11.81 -21.30 -18.62
CA SER A 439 13.06 -20.52 -18.61
C SER A 439 14.31 -21.37 -18.32
N ASN A 440 14.15 -22.61 -17.85
CA ASN A 440 15.22 -23.47 -17.35
C ASN A 440 16.10 -22.83 -16.24
N ASP A 441 15.59 -21.80 -15.58
CA ASP A 441 16.22 -21.09 -14.47
C ASP A 441 15.44 -21.37 -13.17
N THR A 442 16.10 -21.20 -12.03
CA THR A 442 15.40 -21.08 -10.75
C THR A 442 14.67 -19.75 -10.69
N ILE A 443 13.34 -19.83 -10.61
CA ILE A 443 12.43 -18.69 -10.69
C ILE A 443 11.38 -18.73 -9.56
N ASP A 444 11.13 -17.55 -9.04
CA ASP A 444 9.97 -17.16 -8.24
C ASP A 444 8.74 -16.90 -9.12
N GLY A 445 7.59 -16.69 -8.48
CA GLY A 445 6.32 -16.35 -9.13
C GLY A 445 6.12 -14.84 -9.24
N MET A 446 5.31 -14.29 -8.34
CA MET A 446 5.05 -12.85 -8.24
C MET A 446 5.25 -12.33 -6.82
N GLY A 447 5.22 -11.01 -6.63
CA GLY A 447 5.46 -10.46 -5.31
C GLY A 447 5.32 -8.95 -5.23
N MET A 448 5.42 -8.45 -4.01
CA MET A 448 5.30 -7.05 -3.63
C MET A 448 6.56 -6.52 -2.94
N GLN A 449 7.74 -7.02 -3.33
CA GLN A 449 8.99 -6.68 -2.66
C GLN A 449 9.17 -5.16 -2.57
N GLY A 450 9.49 -4.65 -1.38
CA GLY A 450 9.74 -3.21 -1.16
C GLY A 450 8.54 -2.29 -1.40
N SER A 451 7.36 -2.83 -1.74
CA SER A 451 6.23 -2.04 -2.23
C SER A 451 5.40 -1.46 -1.08
N ASN A 452 4.63 -0.41 -1.34
CA ASN A 452 3.75 0.22 -0.36
C ASN A 452 2.36 0.49 -0.93
N HIS A 453 1.31 0.36 -0.12
CA HIS A 453 -0.07 0.51 -0.56
C HIS A 453 -0.34 -0.31 -1.84
N ALA A 454 -0.13 -1.62 -1.75
CA ALA A 454 -0.33 -2.54 -2.85
C ALA A 454 -1.31 -3.66 -2.46
N ILE A 455 -2.16 -4.05 -3.38
CA ILE A 455 -3.13 -5.13 -3.21
C ILE A 455 -3.14 -6.07 -4.40
N PHE A 456 -2.95 -7.36 -4.12
CA PHE A 456 -3.16 -8.45 -5.08
C PHE A 456 -4.40 -9.21 -4.62
N ASP A 457 -5.43 -9.23 -5.46
CA ASP A 457 -6.72 -9.86 -5.19
C ASP A 457 -7.03 -10.89 -6.28
N ARG A 458 -7.43 -12.10 -5.87
CA ARG A 458 -7.83 -13.16 -6.81
C ARG A 458 -6.77 -13.48 -7.86
N CYS A 459 -5.49 -13.44 -7.49
CA CYS A 459 -4.41 -13.93 -8.34
C CYS A 459 -4.22 -15.44 -8.14
N SER A 460 -3.68 -16.13 -9.15
CA SER A 460 -3.33 -17.55 -9.05
C SER A 460 -1.88 -17.80 -9.44
N MET A 461 -1.15 -18.52 -8.60
CA MET A 461 0.30 -18.69 -8.72
C MET A 461 0.65 -20.16 -8.54
N GLY A 462 1.55 -20.68 -9.37
CA GLY A 462 1.99 -22.06 -9.26
C GLY A 462 3.20 -22.37 -10.14
N TRP A 463 3.69 -23.60 -10.03
CA TRP A 463 4.81 -24.11 -10.84
C TRP A 463 6.08 -23.25 -10.79
N THR A 464 6.36 -22.69 -9.62
CA THR A 464 7.61 -21.96 -9.32
C THR A 464 8.67 -22.91 -8.78
N ILE A 465 9.94 -22.57 -8.92
CA ILE A 465 11.06 -23.40 -8.44
C ILE A 465 11.62 -22.86 -7.11
N ASP A 466 11.57 -21.54 -6.89
CA ASP A 466 11.90 -20.91 -5.61
C ASP A 466 10.63 -20.68 -4.78
N GLU A 467 10.10 -19.45 -4.70
CA GLU A 467 8.85 -19.15 -3.99
C GLU A 467 7.77 -18.61 -4.93
N ALA A 468 6.51 -19.00 -4.71
CA ALA A 468 5.39 -18.54 -5.52
C ALA A 468 5.03 -17.07 -5.24
N PHE A 469 5.14 -16.64 -3.98
CA PHE A 469 4.88 -15.26 -3.56
C PHE A 469 5.96 -14.70 -2.63
N SER A 470 6.34 -13.43 -2.83
CA SER A 470 7.24 -12.72 -1.91
C SER A 470 6.84 -11.27 -1.65
N SER A 471 6.76 -10.85 -0.39
CA SER A 471 6.54 -9.45 0.02
C SER A 471 7.62 -8.92 0.96
N ARG A 472 8.84 -9.48 0.88
CA ARG A 472 9.97 -9.05 1.71
C ARG A 472 10.17 -7.54 1.61
N SER A 473 10.38 -6.89 2.76
CA SER A 473 10.60 -5.45 2.89
C SER A 473 9.46 -4.57 2.35
N ALA A 474 8.27 -5.13 2.10
CA ALA A 474 7.10 -4.32 1.80
C ALA A 474 6.73 -3.43 3.01
N ASN A 475 5.86 -2.46 2.77
CA ASN A 475 5.33 -1.56 3.80
C ASN A 475 3.88 -1.98 4.10
N ASN A 476 2.88 -1.23 3.61
CA ASN A 476 1.45 -1.53 3.84
C ASN A 476 0.86 -2.29 2.65
N ILE A 477 0.59 -3.58 2.78
CA ILE A 477 0.15 -4.42 1.64
C ILE A 477 -0.97 -5.41 2.01
N THR A 478 -1.73 -5.85 1.01
CA THR A 478 -2.72 -6.93 1.12
C THR A 478 -2.52 -7.98 0.03
N PHE A 479 -2.47 -9.25 0.41
CA PHE A 479 -2.66 -10.40 -0.48
C PHE A 479 -3.93 -11.15 -0.06
N GLN A 480 -4.97 -11.04 -0.87
CA GLN A 480 -6.29 -11.55 -0.52
C GLN A 480 -6.91 -12.45 -1.59
N ARG A 481 -7.75 -13.40 -1.14
CA ARG A 481 -8.60 -14.24 -1.99
C ARG A 481 -7.86 -14.87 -3.16
N SER A 482 -6.58 -15.14 -2.98
CA SER A 482 -5.67 -15.59 -4.04
C SER A 482 -5.27 -17.05 -3.81
N MET A 483 -4.74 -17.69 -4.84
CA MET A 483 -4.35 -19.10 -4.82
C MET A 483 -2.85 -19.27 -5.03
N ILE A 484 -2.23 -20.09 -4.18
CA ILE A 484 -0.90 -20.66 -4.40
C ILE A 484 -1.07 -22.16 -4.50
N SER A 485 -0.66 -22.76 -5.62
CA SER A 485 -0.75 -24.21 -5.76
C SER A 485 0.41 -24.81 -6.53
N GLU A 486 0.83 -25.99 -6.09
CA GLU A 486 1.84 -26.79 -6.77
C GLU A 486 3.14 -26.03 -7.14
N PRO A 487 3.82 -25.31 -6.21
CA PRO A 487 5.22 -24.98 -6.42
C PRO A 487 6.02 -26.28 -6.67
N LEU A 488 6.93 -26.27 -7.63
CA LEU A 488 7.66 -27.46 -8.07
C LEU A 488 8.68 -27.88 -7.01
N ASN A 489 8.65 -29.15 -6.61
CA ASN A 489 9.37 -29.60 -5.43
C ASN A 489 10.83 -29.96 -5.72
N ILE A 490 11.08 -31.04 -6.46
CA ILE A 490 12.42 -31.46 -6.85
C ILE A 490 12.67 -31.06 -8.31
N ALA A 491 12.83 -29.75 -8.52
CA ALA A 491 12.89 -29.14 -9.85
C ALA A 491 14.25 -28.49 -10.21
N GLY A 492 15.32 -28.79 -9.46
CA GLY A 492 16.67 -28.33 -9.79
C GLY A 492 16.99 -26.91 -9.33
N HIS A 493 16.62 -26.55 -8.11
CA HIS A 493 16.93 -25.23 -7.54
C HIS A 493 18.45 -24.98 -7.47
N LYS A 494 18.93 -23.89 -8.10
CA LYS A 494 20.35 -23.58 -8.33
C LYS A 494 21.20 -23.46 -7.05
N ASN A 495 20.60 -23.03 -5.94
CA ASN A 495 21.29 -22.83 -4.67
C ASN A 495 21.35 -24.10 -3.79
N TYR A 496 20.76 -25.22 -4.23
CA TYR A 496 20.71 -26.47 -3.45
C TYR A 496 21.26 -27.66 -4.24
N PRO A 497 21.73 -28.72 -3.57
CA PRO A 497 22.09 -29.96 -4.23
C PRO A 497 20.95 -30.52 -5.09
N ALA A 498 21.31 -31.22 -6.17
CA ALA A 498 20.32 -31.92 -6.98
C ALA A 498 19.54 -32.92 -6.12
N GLY A 499 18.21 -32.96 -6.29
CA GLY A 499 17.33 -33.81 -5.49
C GLY A 499 16.74 -33.14 -4.24
N THR A 500 17.15 -31.91 -3.90
CA THR A 500 16.56 -31.17 -2.78
C THR A 500 15.12 -30.75 -3.10
N ALA A 501 14.20 -31.09 -2.18
CA ALA A 501 12.82 -30.64 -2.18
C ALA A 501 12.73 -29.16 -1.76
N HIS A 502 12.16 -28.31 -2.62
CA HIS A 502 12.05 -26.86 -2.42
C HIS A 502 10.72 -26.29 -2.98
N GLY A 503 9.65 -27.08 -2.95
CA GLY A 503 8.33 -26.63 -3.42
C GLY A 503 7.66 -25.65 -2.45
N TYR A 504 8.17 -24.42 -2.35
CA TYR A 504 7.77 -23.45 -1.33
C TYR A 504 6.73 -22.43 -1.80
N ALA A 505 5.76 -22.16 -0.93
CA ALA A 505 4.65 -21.27 -1.25
C ALA A 505 5.04 -19.79 -1.15
N ALA A 506 5.40 -19.28 0.03
CA ALA A 506 5.57 -17.83 0.20
C ALA A 506 6.61 -17.40 1.23
N SER A 507 7.21 -16.23 0.99
CA SER A 507 8.03 -15.45 1.92
C SER A 507 7.40 -14.08 2.16
N ILE A 508 6.78 -13.88 3.32
CA ILE A 508 5.93 -12.71 3.60
C ILE A 508 6.57 -11.72 4.58
N GLY A 509 6.52 -10.44 4.22
CA GLY A 509 6.94 -9.30 5.03
C GLY A 509 6.00 -8.11 4.84
N GLY A 510 6.27 -7.03 5.56
CA GLY A 510 5.47 -5.80 5.57
C GLY A 510 5.81 -4.97 6.80
N ASP A 511 5.84 -3.64 6.71
CA ASP A 511 5.64 -2.79 7.90
C ASP A 511 4.30 -3.17 8.54
N VAL A 512 3.26 -3.29 7.71
CA VAL A 512 2.09 -4.13 7.98
C VAL A 512 1.65 -4.90 6.73
N GLY A 513 1.71 -6.24 6.77
CA GLY A 513 1.25 -7.12 5.69
C GLY A 513 -0.01 -7.90 6.07
N SER A 514 -1.08 -7.75 5.29
CA SER A 514 -2.34 -8.51 5.44
C SER A 514 -2.40 -9.67 4.45
N PHE A 515 -2.53 -10.91 4.94
CA PHE A 515 -2.60 -12.14 4.14
C PHE A 515 -3.85 -12.90 4.56
N HIS A 516 -4.92 -12.79 3.76
CA HIS A 516 -6.20 -13.35 4.16
C HIS A 516 -7.03 -13.99 3.06
N HIS A 517 -7.83 -14.98 3.46
CA HIS A 517 -8.74 -15.69 2.58
C HIS A 517 -8.05 -16.35 1.37
N ASN A 518 -6.77 -16.69 1.50
CA ASN A 518 -6.03 -17.34 0.42
C ASN A 518 -6.13 -18.86 0.53
N LEU A 519 -6.08 -19.53 -0.62
CA LEU A 519 -5.91 -20.98 -0.70
C LEU A 519 -4.46 -21.31 -1.05
N ILE A 520 -3.77 -22.01 -0.16
CA ILE A 520 -2.45 -22.60 -0.44
C ILE A 520 -2.62 -24.12 -0.47
N ALA A 521 -2.26 -24.76 -1.58
CA ALA A 521 -2.47 -26.19 -1.72
C ALA A 521 -1.28 -26.90 -2.36
N HIS A 522 -0.99 -28.09 -1.85
CA HIS A 522 0.02 -28.98 -2.43
C HIS A 522 1.42 -28.35 -2.53
N ALA A 523 1.85 -27.66 -1.48
CA ALA A 523 3.22 -27.15 -1.34
C ALA A 523 4.03 -28.02 -0.37
N GLU A 524 5.33 -28.18 -0.61
CA GLU A 524 6.23 -28.89 0.31
C GLU A 524 6.39 -28.15 1.63
N GLY A 525 6.37 -26.82 1.58
CA GLY A 525 6.71 -26.00 2.73
C GLY A 525 6.40 -24.52 2.58
N ARG A 526 6.70 -23.79 3.66
CA ARG A 526 6.56 -22.32 3.73
C ARG A 526 5.18 -21.89 3.28
N SER A 527 4.14 -22.53 3.81
CA SER A 527 2.75 -22.09 3.60
C SER A 527 2.68 -20.57 3.80
N TRP A 528 3.31 -20.11 4.89
CA TRP A 528 3.84 -18.76 4.99
C TRP A 528 5.20 -18.80 5.68
N SER A 529 6.27 -18.33 5.03
CA SER A 529 7.52 -18.04 5.74
C SER A 529 7.51 -16.58 6.16
N MET A 530 7.41 -16.34 7.47
CA MET A 530 7.45 -15.00 8.05
C MET A 530 8.86 -14.44 7.95
N ALA A 531 8.99 -13.40 7.13
CA ALA A 531 10.22 -12.73 6.78
C ALA A 531 10.13 -11.25 7.17
N GLY A 532 9.86 -10.97 8.46
CA GLY A 532 9.67 -9.62 8.99
C GLY A 532 10.89 -8.72 8.83
N GLY A 533 12.09 -9.31 8.75
CA GLY A 533 13.34 -8.59 8.56
C GLY A 533 13.72 -7.75 9.78
N VAL A 534 14.49 -6.69 9.55
CA VAL A 534 14.92 -5.76 10.59
C VAL A 534 14.70 -4.31 10.18
N ASP A 535 14.56 -3.44 11.19
CA ASP A 535 14.40 -2.01 11.00
C ASP A 535 15.74 -1.29 10.82
N ALA A 536 15.71 0.05 10.79
CA ALA A 536 16.92 0.86 10.64
C ALA A 536 17.91 0.75 11.81
N PHE A 537 17.48 0.23 12.97
CA PHE A 537 18.27 -0.01 14.17
C PHE A 537 18.70 -1.47 14.34
N ALA A 538 18.47 -2.29 13.30
CA ALA A 538 18.72 -3.73 13.31
C ALA A 538 17.86 -4.50 14.33
N ALA A 539 16.74 -3.92 14.78
CA ALA A 539 15.77 -4.63 15.60
C ALA A 539 14.78 -5.40 14.70
N PHE A 540 14.23 -6.52 15.20
CA PHE A 540 13.18 -7.26 14.50
C PHE A 540 12.07 -6.32 14.03
N ALA A 541 11.66 -6.49 12.78
CA ALA A 541 10.64 -5.67 12.15
C ALA A 541 9.46 -6.51 11.63
N GLY A 542 8.47 -5.78 11.17
CA GLY A 542 7.33 -6.28 10.44
C GLY A 542 6.16 -6.73 11.30
N LYS A 543 4.97 -6.36 10.86
CA LYS A 543 3.69 -6.70 11.49
C LYS A 543 2.87 -7.51 10.49
N LEU A 544 2.61 -8.77 10.79
CA LEU A 544 1.97 -9.68 9.84
C LEU A 544 0.60 -10.09 10.37
N ASP A 545 -0.40 -9.99 9.52
CA ASP A 545 -1.76 -10.40 9.80
C ASP A 545 -2.14 -11.55 8.86
N ILE A 546 -2.05 -12.77 9.37
CA ILE A 546 -2.25 -14.03 8.64
C ILE A 546 -3.56 -14.63 9.14
N ARG A 547 -4.63 -14.45 8.38
CA ARG A 547 -5.98 -14.80 8.84
C ARG A 547 -6.86 -15.47 7.82
N ASN A 548 -7.74 -16.35 8.28
CA ASN A 548 -8.75 -16.99 7.42
C ASN A 548 -8.19 -17.62 6.14
N ASN A 549 -6.93 -18.05 6.15
CA ASN A 549 -6.35 -18.77 5.02
C ASN A 549 -6.66 -20.27 5.13
N VAL A 550 -6.77 -20.93 3.99
CA VAL A 550 -6.86 -22.39 3.90
C VAL A 550 -5.56 -22.94 3.35
N VAL A 551 -4.95 -23.85 4.09
CA VAL A 551 -3.73 -24.56 3.68
C VAL A 551 -4.05 -26.05 3.56
N TYR A 552 -3.77 -26.65 2.40
CA TYR A 552 -4.09 -28.05 2.13
C TYR A 552 -2.89 -28.85 1.61
N ASN A 553 -2.79 -30.11 2.05
CA ASN A 553 -1.79 -31.09 1.57
C ASN A 553 -0.35 -30.56 1.62
N PHE A 554 0.04 -29.94 2.75
CA PHE A 554 1.40 -29.46 2.99
C PHE A 554 2.37 -30.61 3.22
N GLY A 555 3.65 -30.42 2.85
CA GLY A 555 4.73 -31.39 3.05
C GLY A 555 5.40 -31.30 4.42
N GLY A 556 6.75 -31.29 4.42
CA GLY A 556 7.55 -31.30 5.65
C GLY A 556 7.64 -29.98 6.41
N ARG A 557 7.05 -28.89 5.89
CA ARG A 557 6.99 -27.58 6.56
C ARG A 557 5.61 -26.95 6.37
N VAL A 558 5.22 -26.09 7.33
CA VAL A 558 3.99 -25.28 7.29
C VAL A 558 4.36 -23.80 7.40
N THR A 559 3.65 -23.01 8.20
CA THR A 559 4.03 -21.63 8.50
C THR A 559 5.17 -21.60 9.51
N ASP A 560 6.22 -20.86 9.18
CA ASP A 560 7.46 -20.76 9.96
C ASP A 560 8.09 -19.36 9.85
N GLY A 561 9.26 -19.17 10.46
CA GLY A 561 10.00 -17.90 10.48
C GLY A 561 9.59 -16.98 11.63
N GLY A 562 9.85 -15.68 11.47
CA GLY A 562 9.51 -14.69 12.48
C GLY A 562 9.34 -13.25 12.00
N ALA A 563 8.63 -12.48 12.81
CA ALA A 563 8.35 -11.05 12.62
C ALA A 563 8.21 -10.38 13.98
N HIS A 564 8.30 -9.04 14.02
CA HIS A 564 8.16 -8.29 15.25
C HIS A 564 6.81 -8.56 15.94
N GLN A 565 5.73 -8.54 15.16
CA GLN A 565 4.38 -8.87 15.61
C GLN A 565 3.66 -9.73 14.56
N GLY A 566 3.07 -10.84 14.98
CA GLY A 566 2.27 -11.71 14.11
C GLY A 566 0.88 -11.98 14.67
N GLN A 567 -0.17 -11.80 13.88
CA GLN A 567 -1.52 -12.26 14.18
C GLN A 567 -1.82 -13.46 13.30
N PHE A 568 -2.09 -14.62 13.91
CA PHE A 568 -2.37 -15.88 13.24
C PHE A 568 -3.75 -16.38 13.66
N VAL A 569 -4.78 -15.98 12.89
CA VAL A 569 -6.17 -16.02 13.35
C VAL A 569 -7.10 -16.74 12.38
N GLY A 570 -7.89 -17.70 12.86
CA GLY A 570 -8.99 -18.27 12.06
C GLY A 570 -8.54 -19.05 10.81
N ASN A 571 -7.30 -19.52 10.75
CA ASN A 571 -6.78 -20.28 9.60
C ASN A 571 -7.17 -21.76 9.69
N THR A 572 -7.37 -22.39 8.54
CA THR A 572 -7.63 -23.84 8.43
C THR A 572 -6.47 -24.54 7.75
N TYR A 573 -5.78 -25.42 8.46
CA TYR A 573 -4.72 -26.27 7.92
C TYR A 573 -5.27 -27.69 7.79
N LYS A 574 -5.64 -28.11 6.58
CA LYS A 574 -6.20 -29.43 6.33
C LYS A 574 -5.11 -30.38 5.85
N GLN A 575 -4.87 -31.45 6.61
CA GLN A 575 -3.95 -32.50 6.19
C GLN A 575 -4.45 -33.17 4.89
N GLY A 576 -3.52 -33.41 3.96
CA GLY A 576 -3.76 -34.20 2.76
C GLY A 576 -2.83 -35.43 2.68
N PRO A 577 -2.86 -36.18 1.58
CA PRO A 577 -2.03 -37.37 1.39
C PRO A 577 -0.51 -37.22 1.62
N ALA A 578 0.05 -36.02 1.51
CA ALA A 578 1.47 -35.73 1.75
C ALA A 578 1.78 -35.23 3.18
N SER A 579 0.74 -34.92 3.97
CA SER A 579 0.89 -34.21 5.25
C SER A 579 1.07 -35.16 6.43
N THR A 580 1.98 -34.79 7.33
CA THR A 580 2.21 -35.50 8.60
C THR A 580 2.28 -34.59 9.82
N LEU A 581 2.52 -33.28 9.64
CA LEU A 581 2.62 -32.33 10.75
C LEU A 581 1.26 -32.10 11.43
N THR A 582 1.29 -31.93 12.75
CA THR A 582 0.12 -31.72 13.61
C THR A 582 0.10 -30.34 14.28
N TYR A 583 0.80 -29.38 13.66
CA TYR A 583 0.79 -27.95 14.02
C TYR A 583 0.70 -27.07 12.78
N ALA A 584 0.27 -25.81 12.95
CA ALA A 584 0.08 -24.86 11.85
C ALA A 584 1.18 -23.78 11.80
N LEU A 585 1.62 -23.29 12.96
CA LEU A 585 2.68 -22.29 13.10
C LEU A 585 3.82 -22.80 13.99
N ARG A 586 5.04 -22.76 13.44
CA ARG A 586 6.30 -22.85 14.17
C ARG A 586 6.95 -21.46 14.21
N ALA A 587 6.74 -20.71 15.29
CA ALA A 587 7.36 -19.39 15.46
C ALA A 587 8.83 -19.57 15.83
N GLN A 588 9.75 -19.15 14.96
CA GLN A 588 11.19 -19.36 15.15
C GLN A 588 11.85 -18.16 15.85
N TYR A 589 12.54 -18.43 16.95
CA TYR A 589 13.32 -17.48 17.72
C TYR A 589 14.81 -17.79 17.54
N GLU A 590 15.38 -17.20 16.49
CA GLU A 590 16.75 -17.39 16.02
C GLU A 590 17.51 -16.04 15.97
N ASP A 591 18.83 -16.08 15.81
CA ASP A 591 19.74 -14.93 15.59
C ASP A 591 19.99 -13.93 16.75
N ASP A 592 19.23 -13.95 17.85
CA ASP A 592 19.42 -13.08 19.04
C ASP A 592 19.53 -11.57 18.69
N MET A 593 18.72 -11.11 17.72
CA MET A 593 18.69 -9.71 17.30
C MET A 593 17.88 -8.82 18.27
N PRO A 594 18.16 -7.50 18.34
CA PRO A 594 17.38 -6.56 19.15
C PRO A 594 15.88 -6.56 18.83
N GLY A 595 15.07 -6.08 19.77
CA GLY A 595 13.62 -6.02 19.64
C GLY A 595 12.91 -7.28 20.13
N THR A 596 11.68 -7.48 19.69
CA THR A 596 10.83 -8.59 20.13
C THR A 596 10.21 -9.29 18.94
N GLN A 597 9.88 -10.57 19.07
CA GLN A 597 9.00 -11.31 18.17
C GLN A 597 7.83 -11.85 18.99
N GLN A 598 6.62 -11.34 18.78
CA GLN A 598 5.45 -11.73 19.58
C GLN A 598 4.27 -12.08 18.69
N TYR A 599 3.45 -13.04 19.13
CA TYR A 599 2.39 -13.61 18.31
C TYR A 599 1.05 -13.66 19.05
N TYR A 600 -0.02 -13.31 18.34
CA TYR A 600 -1.39 -13.55 18.76
C TYR A 600 -1.92 -14.74 17.93
N CYS A 601 -2.24 -15.85 18.59
CA CYS A 601 -2.70 -17.08 17.92
C CYS A 601 -4.08 -17.48 18.45
N ALA A 602 -5.10 -17.44 17.58
CA ALA A 602 -6.50 -17.62 17.98
C ALA A 602 -7.35 -18.30 16.89
N GLY A 603 -8.27 -19.18 17.29
CA GLY A 603 -9.33 -19.69 16.42
C GLY A 603 -8.88 -20.51 15.20
N ASN A 604 -7.64 -21.03 15.18
CA ASN A 604 -7.15 -21.85 14.07
C ASN A 604 -7.64 -23.29 14.19
N ALA A 605 -7.81 -23.96 13.06
CA ALA A 605 -8.28 -25.34 13.00
C ALA A 605 -7.39 -26.22 12.12
N MET A 606 -7.21 -27.47 12.55
CA MET A 606 -6.66 -28.56 11.75
C MET A 606 -7.57 -29.77 11.92
N PRO A 607 -8.54 -29.98 10.99
CA PRO A 607 -9.51 -31.05 11.12
C PRO A 607 -8.87 -32.41 11.41
N GLY A 608 -9.33 -33.06 12.48
CA GLY A 608 -8.77 -34.33 12.97
C GLY A 608 -7.62 -34.21 13.97
N VAL A 609 -7.10 -33.00 14.21
CA VAL A 609 -5.99 -32.72 15.14
C VAL A 609 -6.39 -31.72 16.23
N PHE A 610 -6.83 -30.52 15.85
CA PHE A 610 -7.34 -29.49 16.77
C PHE A 610 -8.43 -28.63 16.11
N THR A 611 -9.23 -27.96 16.94
CA THR A 611 -10.35 -27.10 16.51
C THR A 611 -10.11 -25.64 16.89
N ALA A 612 -10.93 -24.73 16.37
CA ALA A 612 -10.85 -23.30 16.71
C ALA A 612 -10.99 -23.02 18.23
N ASP A 613 -11.75 -23.85 18.94
CA ASP A 613 -11.97 -23.74 20.40
C ASP A 613 -10.91 -24.48 21.24
N SER A 614 -9.98 -25.18 20.60
CA SER A 614 -8.88 -25.85 21.31
C SER A 614 -7.90 -24.81 21.88
N GLU A 615 -7.16 -25.19 22.92
CA GLU A 615 -6.02 -24.41 23.38
C GLU A 615 -4.99 -24.26 22.24
N GLN A 616 -4.81 -23.03 21.77
CA GLN A 616 -4.09 -22.74 20.52
C GLN A 616 -2.56 -22.80 20.68
N PHE A 617 -2.06 -22.55 21.89
CA PHE A 617 -0.67 -22.71 22.32
C PHE A 617 -0.67 -23.06 23.82
N VAL A 618 0.34 -23.77 24.31
CA VAL A 618 0.45 -24.19 25.72
C VAL A 618 1.41 -23.26 26.46
N ASP A 619 1.05 -22.82 27.67
CA ASP A 619 1.84 -21.91 28.50
C ASP A 619 2.28 -20.64 27.74
N ASP A 620 3.59 -20.45 27.53
CA ASP A 620 4.15 -19.35 26.74
C ASP A 620 4.42 -19.74 25.28
N GLY A 621 4.01 -20.92 24.85
CA GLY A 621 4.24 -21.52 23.53
C GLY A 621 5.45 -22.43 23.44
N THR A 622 6.30 -22.53 24.47
CA THR A 622 7.50 -23.38 24.43
C THR A 622 7.16 -24.85 24.74
N GLY A 623 7.68 -25.78 23.94
CA GLY A 623 7.83 -27.19 24.33
C GLY A 623 6.72 -28.17 23.91
N LYS A 624 5.59 -27.71 23.37
CA LYS A 624 4.60 -28.60 22.71
C LYS A 624 4.68 -28.43 21.20
N GLU A 625 5.29 -29.40 20.52
CA GLU A 625 5.57 -29.35 19.08
C GLU A 625 4.57 -30.14 18.23
N ASP A 626 3.57 -30.76 18.86
CA ASP A 626 2.60 -31.63 18.20
C ASP A 626 1.18 -31.40 18.75
N ASN A 627 0.17 -31.61 17.90
CA ASN A 627 -1.25 -31.50 18.27
C ASN A 627 -1.60 -30.14 18.93
N VAL A 628 -1.13 -29.06 18.33
CA VAL A 628 -1.29 -27.68 18.80
C VAL A 628 -1.29 -26.72 17.61
N ALA A 629 -2.00 -25.60 17.66
CA ALA A 629 -2.02 -24.68 16.53
C ALA A 629 -0.67 -23.96 16.35
N CYS A 630 -0.14 -23.41 17.43
CA CYS A 630 1.04 -22.58 17.43
C CYS A 630 2.02 -22.99 18.54
N TRP A 631 3.30 -22.98 18.23
CA TRP A 631 4.37 -23.18 19.21
C TRP A 631 5.59 -22.31 18.91
N ALA A 632 6.41 -22.10 19.93
CA ALA A 632 7.65 -21.34 19.87
C ALA A 632 8.85 -22.28 19.82
N ASP A 633 9.58 -22.22 18.72
CA ASP A 633 10.85 -22.90 18.52
C ASP A 633 12.00 -21.98 18.89
N VAL A 634 12.59 -22.22 20.06
CA VAL A 634 13.59 -21.33 20.66
C VAL A 634 14.95 -22.00 20.59
N SER A 635 15.85 -21.42 19.78
CA SER A 635 17.23 -21.88 19.65
C SER A 635 18.25 -20.95 20.32
N ILE A 636 17.79 -19.96 21.09
CA ILE A 636 18.61 -18.95 21.76
C ILE A 636 18.29 -18.88 23.26
N ASP A 637 19.27 -18.53 24.08
CA ASP A 637 19.17 -18.60 25.54
C ASP A 637 18.35 -17.45 26.18
N ALA A 638 18.04 -16.38 25.43
CA ALA A 638 17.69 -15.07 26.00
C ALA A 638 16.32 -14.47 25.57
N VAL A 639 15.28 -15.28 25.35
CA VAL A 639 13.92 -14.75 25.10
C VAL A 639 13.25 -14.37 26.43
N SER A 640 13.36 -13.09 26.82
CA SER A 640 12.85 -12.55 28.11
C SER A 640 11.43 -11.98 28.07
N TYR A 641 10.85 -11.84 26.88
CA TYR A 641 9.50 -11.33 26.67
C TYR A 641 8.50 -12.45 26.39
N GLN A 642 7.21 -12.14 26.55
CA GLN A 642 6.13 -13.10 26.28
C GLN A 642 6.01 -13.37 24.77
N LYS A 643 6.11 -14.65 24.39
CA LYS A 643 6.12 -15.11 22.99
C LYS A 643 4.74 -15.10 22.37
N PHE A 644 3.75 -15.68 23.05
CA PHE A 644 2.33 -15.64 22.66
C PHE A 644 1.51 -14.80 23.63
N VAL A 645 0.75 -13.84 23.09
CA VAL A 645 -0.08 -12.89 23.83
C VAL A 645 -1.58 -13.20 23.67
N ALA A 646 -2.40 -12.68 24.58
CA ALA A 646 -3.85 -12.96 24.61
C ALA A 646 -4.71 -12.01 23.75
N GLU A 647 -4.16 -10.86 23.33
CA GLU A 647 -4.89 -9.82 22.61
C GLU A 647 -4.18 -9.48 21.28
N PRO A 648 -4.92 -9.06 20.24
CA PRO A 648 -4.33 -8.61 18.98
C PRO A 648 -3.47 -7.35 19.17
N PHE A 649 -2.48 -7.18 18.29
CA PHE A 649 -1.54 -6.05 18.31
C PHE A 649 -2.09 -4.82 17.59
N PHE A 650 -2.92 -5.02 16.56
CA PHE A 650 -3.45 -3.97 15.71
C PHE A 650 -4.77 -4.37 15.04
N GLU A 651 -5.58 -3.38 14.67
CA GLU A 651 -6.83 -3.59 13.96
C GLU A 651 -6.54 -4.18 12.56
N PRO A 652 -7.11 -5.33 12.21
CA PRO A 652 -6.81 -5.96 10.93
C PRO A 652 -7.47 -5.34 9.71
N HIS A 653 -8.61 -4.67 9.90
CA HIS A 653 -9.42 -4.17 8.78
C HIS A 653 -9.85 -5.26 7.79
N VAL A 654 -10.17 -6.44 8.32
CA VAL A 654 -10.64 -7.61 7.57
C VAL A 654 -11.87 -8.16 8.29
N ASP A 655 -12.96 -8.40 7.55
CA ASP A 655 -14.10 -9.17 8.03
C ASP A 655 -13.60 -10.57 8.40
N THR A 656 -13.59 -10.86 9.70
CA THR A 656 -12.97 -12.06 10.26
C THR A 656 -14.04 -13.10 10.50
N GLN A 657 -13.89 -14.28 9.90
CA GLN A 657 -14.75 -15.41 10.20
C GLN A 657 -14.06 -16.41 11.13
N ASP A 658 -14.83 -17.32 11.73
CA ASP A 658 -14.23 -18.53 12.28
C ASP A 658 -13.61 -19.39 11.17
N ALA A 659 -12.75 -20.34 11.56
CA ALA A 659 -12.00 -21.15 10.62
C ALA A 659 -12.90 -22.04 9.71
N ALA A 660 -14.08 -22.44 10.18
CA ALA A 660 -14.99 -23.28 9.41
C ALA A 660 -15.70 -22.47 8.32
N GLU A 661 -16.21 -21.29 8.66
CA GLU A 661 -16.84 -20.38 7.69
C GLU A 661 -15.81 -19.84 6.69
N ALA A 662 -14.61 -19.47 7.16
CA ALA A 662 -13.50 -19.08 6.29
C ALA A 662 -13.16 -20.18 5.26
N TYR A 663 -13.12 -21.45 5.69
CA TYR A 663 -12.88 -22.58 4.78
C TYR A 663 -13.89 -22.64 3.64
N LYS A 664 -15.18 -22.44 3.94
CA LYS A 664 -16.25 -22.46 2.93
C LYS A 664 -16.12 -21.30 1.94
N ARG A 665 -15.84 -20.09 2.44
CA ARG A 665 -15.70 -18.89 1.61
C ARG A 665 -14.47 -18.98 0.71
N VAL A 666 -13.31 -19.32 1.24
CA VAL A 666 -12.05 -19.44 0.48
C VAL A 666 -12.18 -20.42 -0.67
N LEU A 667 -12.78 -21.59 -0.45
CA LEU A 667 -12.96 -22.58 -1.52
C LEU A 667 -13.99 -22.17 -2.58
N SER A 668 -14.79 -21.16 -2.29
CA SER A 668 -15.83 -20.66 -3.19
C SER A 668 -15.37 -19.46 -4.02
N ASP A 669 -14.25 -18.82 -3.68
CA ASP A 669 -13.82 -17.60 -4.38
C ASP A 669 -12.31 -17.32 -4.47
N ALA A 670 -11.44 -18.15 -3.91
CA ALA A 670 -10.00 -17.94 -4.02
C ALA A 670 -9.41 -18.26 -5.41
N GLY A 671 -8.42 -17.48 -5.82
CA GLY A 671 -7.71 -17.62 -7.10
C GLY A 671 -8.30 -16.78 -8.22
N ALA A 672 -7.73 -16.90 -9.42
CA ALA A 672 -8.20 -16.16 -10.58
C ALA A 672 -9.51 -16.76 -11.08
N SER A 673 -10.62 -16.10 -10.76
CA SER A 673 -11.98 -16.56 -11.09
C SER A 673 -12.62 -15.88 -12.30
N GLN A 674 -12.10 -14.72 -12.73
CA GLN A 674 -12.57 -13.97 -13.90
C GLN A 674 -11.47 -13.87 -14.96
N PRO A 675 -11.82 -13.88 -16.27
CA PRO A 675 -13.17 -14.11 -16.82
C PRO A 675 -13.67 -15.55 -16.63
N HIS A 676 -12.78 -16.50 -16.35
CA HIS A 676 -13.13 -17.91 -16.18
C HIS A 676 -12.15 -18.59 -15.22
N PRO A 677 -12.59 -19.44 -14.27
CA PRO A 677 -11.68 -20.27 -13.48
C PRO A 677 -11.10 -21.39 -14.34
N ASP A 678 -9.79 -21.62 -14.30
CA ASP A 678 -9.19 -22.69 -15.11
C ASP A 678 -9.34 -24.08 -14.47
N GLY A 679 -9.09 -25.12 -15.29
CA GLY A 679 -9.22 -26.51 -14.85
C GLY A 679 -8.24 -26.89 -13.74
N HIS A 680 -7.09 -26.20 -13.65
CA HIS A 680 -6.11 -26.39 -12.59
C HIS A 680 -6.67 -25.91 -11.24
N ASP A 681 -7.03 -24.64 -11.11
CA ASP A 681 -7.57 -24.08 -9.86
C ASP A 681 -8.85 -24.81 -9.43
N ALA A 682 -9.72 -25.17 -10.40
CA ALA A 682 -10.92 -25.96 -10.12
C ALA A 682 -10.59 -27.36 -9.56
N ARG A 683 -9.55 -28.01 -10.05
CA ARG A 683 -9.05 -29.28 -9.50
C ARG A 683 -8.53 -29.10 -8.08
N ILE A 684 -7.73 -28.06 -7.83
CA ILE A 684 -7.14 -27.77 -6.51
C ILE A 684 -8.23 -27.57 -5.44
N VAL A 685 -9.28 -26.81 -5.77
CA VAL A 685 -10.44 -26.63 -4.87
C VAL A 685 -11.12 -27.96 -4.57
N ARG A 686 -11.40 -28.78 -5.60
CA ARG A 686 -12.04 -30.09 -5.44
C ARG A 686 -11.18 -31.07 -4.62
N GLU A 687 -9.87 -31.09 -4.84
CA GLU A 687 -8.92 -31.90 -4.07
C GLU A 687 -8.89 -31.47 -2.61
N THR A 688 -8.89 -30.16 -2.36
CA THR A 688 -8.97 -29.59 -1.01
C THR A 688 -10.28 -29.96 -0.31
N LEU A 689 -11.42 -29.93 -1.00
CA LEU A 689 -12.72 -30.36 -0.47
C LEU A 689 -12.70 -31.84 -0.11
N ASN A 690 -12.30 -32.69 -1.04
CA ASN A 690 -12.37 -34.14 -0.89
C ASN A 690 -11.27 -34.72 0.00
N GLY A 691 -10.22 -33.96 0.32
CA GLY A 691 -9.06 -34.47 1.04
C GLY A 691 -8.26 -35.47 0.20
N THR A 692 -8.24 -35.30 -1.12
CA THR A 692 -7.57 -36.19 -2.08
C THR A 692 -6.46 -35.48 -2.84
N ALA A 693 -5.59 -36.24 -3.51
CA ALA A 693 -4.67 -35.70 -4.51
C ALA A 693 -4.72 -36.58 -5.78
N THR A 694 -4.88 -35.96 -6.95
CA THR A 694 -5.02 -36.71 -8.23
C THR A 694 -3.66 -37.19 -8.74
N TYR A 695 -2.65 -36.32 -8.68
CA TYR A 695 -1.33 -36.57 -9.27
C TYR A 695 -0.27 -36.83 -8.22
N THR A 696 0.92 -37.26 -8.65
CA THR A 696 2.06 -37.61 -7.80
C THR A 696 3.32 -37.08 -8.45
N GLY A 697 4.20 -36.44 -7.67
CA GLY A 697 5.48 -35.94 -8.18
C GLY A 697 6.31 -37.06 -8.81
N SER A 698 6.80 -36.84 -10.02
CA SER A 698 7.52 -37.86 -10.80
C SER A 698 8.89 -38.23 -10.23
N VAL A 699 9.48 -37.37 -9.40
CA VAL A 699 10.79 -37.57 -8.78
C VAL A 699 10.63 -37.89 -7.29
N GLY A 700 9.90 -37.05 -6.56
CA GLY A 700 9.72 -37.16 -5.11
C GLY A 700 8.70 -38.21 -4.67
N GLY A 701 7.81 -38.66 -5.57
CA GLY A 701 6.80 -39.68 -5.28
C GLY A 701 5.71 -39.25 -4.29
N LYS A 702 5.63 -37.94 -3.96
CA LYS A 702 4.65 -37.39 -3.03
C LYS A 702 3.34 -37.08 -3.76
N LYS A 703 2.21 -37.49 -3.18
CA LYS A 703 0.88 -37.24 -3.75
C LYS A 703 0.52 -35.76 -3.66
N GLY A 704 0.17 -35.16 -4.79
CA GLY A 704 -0.16 -33.73 -4.95
C GLY A 704 1.06 -32.81 -5.02
N ILE A 705 2.20 -33.17 -4.42
CA ILE A 705 3.42 -32.36 -4.49
C ILE A 705 4.20 -32.74 -5.75
N ILE A 706 4.08 -31.91 -6.79
CA ILE A 706 4.64 -32.20 -8.12
C ILE A 706 6.09 -31.71 -8.27
N ASP A 707 6.83 -32.31 -9.19
CA ASP A 707 8.23 -31.96 -9.47
C ASP A 707 8.37 -31.28 -10.84
N ASN A 708 7.42 -31.49 -11.74
CA ASN A 708 7.39 -30.91 -13.07
C ASN A 708 5.93 -30.62 -13.50
N PRO A 709 5.66 -29.54 -14.26
CA PRO A 709 4.32 -29.31 -14.81
C PRO A 709 3.77 -30.51 -15.62
N ALA A 710 4.64 -31.31 -16.24
CA ALA A 710 4.24 -32.53 -16.95
C ALA A 710 3.59 -33.59 -16.05
N ASP A 711 3.83 -33.57 -14.74
CA ASP A 711 3.19 -34.48 -13.77
C ASP A 711 1.66 -34.34 -13.76
N VAL A 712 1.16 -33.16 -14.15
CA VAL A 712 -0.26 -32.81 -14.22
C VAL A 712 -0.75 -32.61 -15.66
N GLY A 713 0.08 -32.94 -16.65
CA GLY A 713 -0.23 -32.78 -18.08
C GLY A 713 0.18 -31.44 -18.70
N GLY A 714 0.87 -30.57 -17.95
CA GLY A 714 1.31 -29.25 -18.39
C GLY A 714 0.22 -28.18 -18.31
N LEU A 715 0.48 -27.02 -18.91
CA LEU A 715 -0.53 -25.96 -19.03
C LEU A 715 -1.69 -26.47 -19.90
N GLU A 716 -2.92 -26.31 -19.39
CA GLU A 716 -4.10 -26.55 -20.22
C GLU A 716 -4.14 -25.58 -21.42
N ASP A 717 -5.02 -25.87 -22.38
CA ASP A 717 -5.13 -25.00 -23.55
C ASP A 717 -5.72 -23.62 -23.18
N PHE A 718 -4.96 -22.56 -23.50
CA PHE A 718 -5.31 -21.15 -23.37
C PHE A 718 -5.26 -20.50 -24.76
N PRO A 719 -6.32 -20.68 -25.57
CA PRO A 719 -6.33 -20.16 -26.93
C PRO A 719 -6.23 -18.62 -26.94
N SER A 720 -5.59 -18.09 -27.98
CA SER A 720 -5.58 -16.64 -28.22
C SER A 720 -6.98 -16.20 -28.64
N VAL A 721 -7.56 -15.26 -27.89
CA VAL A 721 -8.87 -14.67 -28.18
C VAL A 721 -8.71 -13.16 -28.18
N THR A 722 -9.23 -12.48 -29.20
CA THR A 722 -9.17 -11.02 -29.31
C THR A 722 -10.58 -10.44 -29.33
N ARG A 723 -10.80 -9.35 -28.59
CA ARG A 723 -12.04 -8.58 -28.60
C ARG A 723 -12.27 -7.95 -29.97
N GLY A 724 -13.53 -7.91 -30.40
CA GLY A 724 -13.92 -7.15 -31.59
C GLY A 724 -13.79 -5.65 -31.34
N ALA A 725 -13.54 -4.87 -32.40
CA ALA A 725 -13.39 -3.41 -32.31
C ALA A 725 -14.68 -2.66 -31.88
N SER A 726 -15.83 -3.36 -31.84
CA SER A 726 -17.10 -2.83 -31.33
C SER A 726 -17.34 -3.14 -29.85
N TRP A 727 -16.38 -3.76 -29.17
CA TRP A 727 -16.49 -4.02 -27.73
C TRP A 727 -16.28 -2.75 -26.92
N ASP A 728 -15.28 -1.95 -27.32
CA ASP A 728 -14.87 -0.68 -26.75
C ASP A 728 -14.44 0.19 -27.94
N ALA A 729 -15.42 0.84 -28.57
CA ALA A 729 -15.24 1.51 -29.84
C ALA A 729 -14.56 2.88 -29.69
N ASP A 730 -14.64 3.52 -28.53
CA ASP A 730 -14.02 4.81 -28.24
C ASP A 730 -12.67 4.70 -27.52
N GLY A 731 -12.29 3.49 -27.07
CA GLY A 731 -10.99 3.15 -26.52
C GLY A 731 -10.78 3.70 -25.11
N ASP A 732 -11.86 3.86 -24.33
CA ASP A 732 -11.80 4.41 -22.98
C ASP A 732 -11.60 3.32 -21.90
N GLY A 733 -11.51 2.05 -22.29
CA GLY A 733 -11.33 0.89 -21.42
C GLY A 733 -12.62 0.33 -20.84
N ILE A 734 -13.77 0.89 -21.21
CA ILE A 734 -15.12 0.48 -20.83
C ILE A 734 -15.75 -0.18 -22.05
N ALA A 735 -16.49 -1.26 -21.82
CA ALA A 735 -17.22 -1.84 -22.93
C ALA A 735 -18.44 -0.97 -23.27
N ASP A 736 -18.73 -0.76 -24.56
CA ASP A 736 -19.81 0.12 -25.06
C ASP A 736 -21.19 -0.19 -24.42
N TRP A 737 -21.43 -1.45 -24.04
CA TRP A 737 -22.68 -1.86 -23.36
C TRP A 737 -22.80 -1.40 -21.90
N TYR A 738 -21.69 -0.97 -21.29
CA TYR A 738 -21.62 -0.41 -19.94
C TYR A 738 -21.63 1.13 -19.96
N ASP A 739 -21.56 1.76 -21.14
CA ASP A 739 -21.53 3.22 -21.26
C ASP A 739 -22.73 3.90 -20.61
N GLY A 740 -22.45 5.02 -19.93
CA GLY A 740 -23.45 5.79 -19.20
C GLY A 740 -23.69 5.32 -17.75
N GLU A 741 -23.11 4.19 -17.34
CA GLU A 741 -23.12 3.73 -15.95
C GLU A 741 -22.03 4.41 -15.11
N THR A 742 -22.38 4.80 -13.88
CA THR A 742 -21.48 5.60 -13.02
C THR A 742 -20.59 4.76 -12.10
N GLY A 743 -20.82 3.45 -12.01
CA GLY A 743 -20.12 2.57 -11.07
C GLY A 743 -20.58 2.66 -9.61
N GLY A 744 -21.54 3.54 -9.31
CA GLY A 744 -22.04 3.81 -7.96
C GLY A 744 -21.35 5.01 -7.29
N GLU A 745 -21.80 5.36 -6.09
CA GLU A 745 -21.23 6.50 -5.34
C GLU A 745 -19.73 6.29 -5.04
N GLY A 746 -18.90 7.27 -5.39
CA GLY A 746 -17.47 7.28 -5.07
C GLY A 746 -16.55 6.55 -6.06
N TRP A 747 -17.09 6.05 -7.19
CA TRP A 747 -16.31 5.36 -8.23
C TRP A 747 -16.35 6.15 -9.54
N THR A 748 -15.29 6.05 -10.34
CA THR A 748 -15.31 6.47 -11.74
C THR A 748 -16.04 5.43 -12.61
N PRO A 749 -16.53 5.80 -13.81
CA PRO A 749 -17.19 4.85 -14.71
C PRO A 749 -16.36 3.59 -14.99
N ILE A 750 -15.06 3.74 -15.29
CA ILE A 750 -14.15 2.62 -15.51
C ILE A 750 -13.97 1.75 -14.27
N GLU A 751 -13.89 2.33 -13.07
CA GLU A 751 -13.85 1.53 -11.84
C GLU A 751 -15.15 0.73 -11.65
N GLY A 752 -16.29 1.33 -11.97
CA GLY A 752 -17.58 0.63 -12.02
C GLY A 752 -17.55 -0.59 -12.93
N TYR A 753 -17.06 -0.43 -14.15
CA TYR A 753 -16.89 -1.49 -15.13
C TYR A 753 -15.92 -2.57 -14.63
N LEU A 754 -14.75 -2.18 -14.13
CA LEU A 754 -13.75 -3.12 -13.59
C LEU A 754 -14.28 -3.91 -12.38
N ASN A 755 -15.11 -3.27 -11.54
CA ASN A 755 -15.76 -3.92 -10.41
C ASN A 755 -16.82 -4.93 -10.88
N PHE A 756 -17.64 -4.57 -11.87
CA PHE A 756 -18.60 -5.49 -12.49
C PHE A 756 -17.88 -6.71 -13.08
N MET A 757 -16.84 -6.50 -13.87
CA MET A 757 -16.09 -7.56 -14.53
C MET A 757 -15.34 -8.46 -13.54
N ALA A 758 -15.05 -7.98 -12.34
CA ALA A 758 -14.38 -8.77 -11.28
C ALA A 758 -15.35 -9.62 -10.45
N GLU A 759 -16.65 -9.33 -10.51
CA GLU A 759 -17.70 -10.13 -9.90
C GLU A 759 -18.09 -11.29 -10.84
N PRO A 760 -18.60 -12.42 -10.31
CA PRO A 760 -19.27 -13.41 -11.15
C PRO A 760 -20.41 -12.75 -11.94
N HIS A 761 -20.43 -12.94 -13.25
CA HIS A 761 -21.42 -12.31 -14.11
C HIS A 761 -21.79 -13.17 -15.32
N VAL A 762 -22.89 -12.82 -15.98
CA VAL A 762 -23.31 -13.38 -17.26
C VAL A 762 -23.71 -12.28 -18.24
N PHE A 763 -23.56 -12.59 -19.52
CA PHE A 763 -24.05 -11.78 -20.63
C PHE A 763 -25.26 -12.45 -21.25
N VAL A 764 -26.26 -11.66 -21.64
CA VAL A 764 -27.50 -12.16 -22.25
C VAL A 764 -28.05 -11.14 -23.24
N VAL A 765 -28.64 -11.60 -24.34
CA VAL A 765 -29.28 -10.71 -25.32
C VAL A 765 -30.66 -10.24 -24.83
N PRO A 766 -31.14 -9.05 -25.23
CA PRO A 766 -32.51 -8.60 -24.93
C PRO A 766 -33.57 -9.65 -25.34
N GLY A 767 -34.48 -9.97 -24.42
CA GLY A 767 -35.48 -11.03 -24.63
C GLY A 767 -34.96 -12.47 -24.58
N GLY A 768 -33.64 -12.66 -24.40
CA GLY A 768 -33.01 -13.95 -24.22
C GLY A 768 -33.04 -14.46 -22.78
N SER A 769 -32.52 -15.65 -22.55
CA SER A 769 -32.37 -16.25 -21.23
C SER A 769 -31.04 -16.97 -21.08
N VAL A 770 -30.47 -16.94 -19.87
CA VAL A 770 -29.21 -17.62 -19.53
C VAL A 770 -29.34 -18.39 -18.22
N GLU A 771 -28.72 -19.57 -18.17
CA GLU A 771 -28.63 -20.37 -16.94
C GLU A 771 -27.42 -19.90 -16.11
N ILE A 772 -27.65 -19.69 -14.81
CA ILE A 772 -26.64 -19.34 -13.82
C ILE A 772 -26.38 -20.55 -12.93
N ASP A 773 -25.12 -21.00 -12.86
CA ASP A 773 -24.66 -22.04 -11.93
C ASP A 773 -24.40 -21.42 -10.55
N LEU A 774 -25.40 -21.51 -9.66
CA LEU A 774 -25.29 -20.99 -8.30
C LEU A 774 -24.37 -21.86 -7.43
N ALA A 775 -24.25 -23.16 -7.70
CA ALA A 775 -23.34 -24.03 -6.95
C ALA A 775 -21.87 -23.61 -7.13
N ALA A 776 -21.50 -23.07 -8.30
CA ALA A 776 -20.17 -22.52 -8.51
C ALA A 776 -19.81 -21.38 -7.55
N LEU A 777 -20.81 -20.67 -7.00
CA LEU A 777 -20.64 -19.58 -6.04
C LEU A 777 -20.50 -20.06 -4.58
N ALA A 778 -20.74 -21.35 -4.31
CA ALA A 778 -20.82 -21.91 -2.98
C ALA A 778 -20.10 -23.26 -2.88
N ARG A 779 -19.00 -23.44 -3.64
CA ARG A 779 -18.27 -24.72 -3.73
C ARG A 779 -17.85 -25.28 -2.36
N GLY A 780 -17.55 -24.40 -1.42
CA GLY A 780 -17.16 -24.78 -0.05
C GLY A 780 -18.33 -25.11 0.88
N PHE A 781 -19.56 -24.73 0.52
CA PHE A 781 -20.74 -24.86 1.38
C PHE A 781 -21.35 -26.25 1.29
N VAL A 782 -21.99 -26.70 2.37
CA VAL A 782 -22.47 -28.07 2.50
C VAL A 782 -23.98 -28.15 2.24
N ASP A 783 -24.35 -28.71 1.10
CA ASP A 783 -25.74 -28.78 0.61
C ASP A 783 -26.42 -27.39 0.59
N PRO A 784 -25.87 -26.40 -0.15
CA PRO A 784 -26.36 -25.03 -0.13
C PRO A 784 -27.74 -24.86 -0.79
N VAL A 785 -28.50 -23.94 -0.25
CA VAL A 785 -29.78 -23.41 -0.77
C VAL A 785 -29.57 -21.94 -1.14
N PHE A 786 -30.24 -21.52 -2.21
CA PHE A 786 -30.00 -20.20 -2.79
C PHE A 786 -31.26 -19.35 -2.87
N THR A 787 -31.06 -18.05 -2.69
CA THR A 787 -32.03 -17.00 -3.03
C THR A 787 -31.37 -16.00 -3.96
N VAL A 788 -32.14 -15.41 -4.87
CA VAL A 788 -31.63 -14.37 -5.77
C VAL A 788 -32.61 -13.21 -5.79
N GLU A 789 -32.11 -12.02 -5.50
CA GLU A 789 -32.87 -10.77 -5.46
C GLU A 789 -32.21 -9.69 -6.33
N GLY A 790 -32.94 -8.60 -6.58
CA GLY A 790 -32.40 -7.41 -7.25
C GLY A 790 -32.63 -7.33 -8.76
N ALA A 791 -33.30 -8.33 -9.36
CA ALA A 791 -33.63 -8.28 -10.79
C ALA A 791 -34.65 -7.16 -11.09
N SER A 792 -34.27 -6.28 -12.01
CA SER A 792 -34.98 -5.06 -12.42
C SER A 792 -35.10 -4.93 -13.93
N VAL A 793 -34.07 -5.30 -14.70
CA VAL A 793 -34.05 -5.31 -16.19
C VAL A 793 -34.49 -6.67 -16.78
N GLY A 794 -34.80 -7.63 -15.91
CA GLY A 794 -35.22 -8.98 -16.28
C GLY A 794 -36.09 -9.65 -15.23
N ALA A 795 -36.00 -10.98 -15.14
CA ALA A 795 -36.58 -11.80 -14.10
C ALA A 795 -35.67 -13.01 -13.85
N VAL A 796 -35.62 -13.48 -12.60
CA VAL A 796 -34.82 -14.64 -12.20
C VAL A 796 -35.70 -15.70 -11.56
N GLU A 797 -35.55 -16.95 -11.99
CA GLU A 797 -36.22 -18.11 -11.42
C GLU A 797 -35.17 -19.06 -10.84
N VAL A 798 -35.21 -19.27 -9.52
CA VAL A 798 -34.26 -20.16 -8.81
C VAL A 798 -34.85 -21.56 -8.72
N SER A 799 -34.08 -22.57 -9.12
CA SER A 799 -34.46 -23.98 -9.03
C SER A 799 -33.26 -24.82 -8.55
N GLY A 800 -33.20 -25.06 -7.24
CA GLY A 800 -32.10 -25.80 -6.62
C GLY A 800 -30.79 -25.03 -6.72
N ALA A 801 -29.75 -25.67 -7.26
CA ALA A 801 -28.41 -25.10 -7.43
C ALA A 801 -28.24 -24.24 -8.71
N LYS A 802 -29.33 -23.90 -9.38
CA LYS A 802 -29.34 -23.15 -10.63
C LYS A 802 -30.35 -22.02 -10.57
N ALA A 803 -30.11 -20.97 -11.35
CA ALA A 803 -31.12 -19.97 -11.68
C ALA A 803 -31.23 -19.80 -13.18
N VAL A 804 -32.42 -19.46 -13.68
CA VAL A 804 -32.62 -19.00 -15.05
C VAL A 804 -32.92 -17.51 -14.99
N TYR A 805 -32.05 -16.72 -15.62
CA TYR A 805 -32.29 -15.30 -15.82
C TYR A 805 -32.92 -15.08 -17.20
N THR A 806 -34.02 -14.34 -17.26
CA THR A 806 -34.69 -13.95 -18.51
C THR A 806 -34.67 -12.43 -18.65
N ALA A 807 -33.97 -11.94 -19.66
CA ALA A 807 -33.82 -10.53 -19.94
C ALA A 807 -35.10 -9.95 -20.55
N LYS A 808 -35.47 -8.71 -20.17
CA LYS A 808 -36.60 -7.99 -20.78
C LYS A 808 -36.12 -6.88 -21.71
N GLU A 809 -35.18 -6.07 -21.22
CA GLU A 809 -34.62 -4.93 -21.94
C GLU A 809 -33.11 -4.82 -21.69
N ALA A 810 -32.42 -4.06 -22.54
CA ALA A 810 -30.99 -3.81 -22.38
C ALA A 810 -30.69 -3.05 -21.09
N GLY A 811 -29.55 -3.33 -20.47
CA GLY A 811 -29.13 -2.70 -19.23
C GLY A 811 -28.19 -3.58 -18.42
N VAL A 812 -27.62 -2.99 -17.37
CA VAL A 812 -26.71 -3.67 -16.45
C VAL A 812 -27.35 -3.70 -15.07
N GLU A 813 -27.32 -4.86 -14.41
CA GLU A 813 -27.75 -4.96 -13.03
C GLU A 813 -26.88 -5.88 -12.19
N ARG A 814 -26.96 -5.70 -10.86
CA ARG A 814 -26.27 -6.54 -9.88
C ARG A 814 -27.31 -7.23 -9.02
N LEU A 815 -27.39 -8.55 -9.16
CA LEU A 815 -28.20 -9.42 -8.33
C LEU A 815 -27.49 -9.67 -7.00
N ARG A 816 -28.27 -9.94 -5.96
CA ARG A 816 -27.77 -10.44 -4.67
C ARG A 816 -28.11 -11.90 -4.55
N VAL A 817 -27.09 -12.75 -4.48
CA VAL A 817 -27.24 -14.19 -4.29
C VAL A 817 -27.03 -14.51 -2.81
N GLY A 818 -28.11 -14.85 -2.12
CA GLY A 818 -28.05 -15.37 -0.76
C GLY A 818 -27.75 -16.87 -0.77
N ILE A 819 -26.79 -17.29 0.03
CA ILE A 819 -26.33 -18.67 0.20
C ILE A 819 -26.57 -19.05 1.67
N GLU A 820 -27.31 -20.12 1.90
CA GLU A 820 -27.48 -20.74 3.22
C GLU A 820 -27.20 -22.24 3.09
N ASP A 821 -26.45 -22.83 4.00
CA ASP A 821 -26.15 -24.26 3.96
C ASP A 821 -26.71 -25.03 5.16
N LYS A 822 -26.67 -26.36 5.12
CA LYS A 822 -27.29 -27.20 6.15
C LYS A 822 -26.64 -27.08 7.53
N GLU A 823 -25.45 -26.49 7.59
CA GLU A 823 -24.67 -26.29 8.82
C GLU A 823 -24.93 -24.91 9.42
N GLY A 824 -25.79 -24.09 8.79
CA GLY A 824 -26.18 -22.77 9.26
C GLY A 824 -25.26 -21.63 8.81
N SER A 825 -24.32 -21.90 7.90
CA SER A 825 -23.49 -20.86 7.29
C SER A 825 -24.33 -20.00 6.34
N VAL A 826 -24.15 -18.68 6.41
CA VAL A 826 -24.84 -17.72 5.55
C VAL A 826 -23.85 -16.77 4.90
N TRP A 827 -24.01 -16.55 3.60
CA TRP A 827 -23.22 -15.58 2.83
C TRP A 827 -24.04 -14.94 1.72
N GLU A 828 -23.86 -13.64 1.50
CA GLU A 828 -24.45 -12.94 0.36
C GLU A 828 -23.32 -12.57 -0.62
N ARG A 829 -23.55 -12.77 -1.92
CA ARG A 829 -22.60 -12.44 -2.97
C ARG A 829 -23.26 -11.57 -4.06
N PRO A 830 -22.55 -10.57 -4.59
CA PRO A 830 -22.99 -9.89 -5.81
C PRO A 830 -22.84 -10.81 -7.01
N PHE A 831 -23.75 -10.65 -7.98
CA PHE A 831 -23.70 -11.34 -9.27
C PHE A 831 -24.16 -10.39 -10.38
N GLY A 832 -23.29 -10.12 -11.36
CA GLY A 832 -23.57 -9.20 -12.45
C GLY A 832 -24.42 -9.83 -13.55
N VAL A 833 -25.31 -9.05 -14.15
CA VAL A 833 -25.97 -9.38 -15.41
C VAL A 833 -25.87 -8.17 -16.33
N ALA A 834 -25.33 -8.36 -17.52
CA ALA A 834 -25.38 -7.35 -18.58
C ALA A 834 -26.23 -7.86 -19.74
N VAL A 835 -27.23 -7.05 -20.10
CA VAL A 835 -28.15 -7.31 -21.19
C VAL A 835 -27.82 -6.38 -22.35
N PHE A 836 -27.32 -6.92 -23.47
CA PHE A 836 -26.95 -6.12 -24.64
C PHE A 836 -26.98 -6.95 -25.93
N GLU A 837 -27.11 -6.27 -27.07
CA GLU A 837 -27.09 -6.91 -28.40
C GLU A 837 -25.70 -7.50 -28.69
N GLY A 838 -25.65 -8.73 -29.23
CA GLY A 838 -24.39 -9.42 -29.52
C GLY A 838 -23.74 -10.12 -28.31
N ALA A 839 -24.41 -10.15 -27.15
CA ALA A 839 -23.96 -10.88 -25.97
C ALA A 839 -23.79 -12.40 -26.20
N ASP A 840 -24.47 -12.96 -27.20
CA ASP A 840 -24.38 -14.36 -27.62
C ASP A 840 -23.12 -14.70 -28.45
N GLU A 841 -22.36 -13.68 -28.87
CA GLU A 841 -21.10 -13.81 -29.59
C GLU A 841 -19.86 -13.85 -28.66
N MET A 842 -20.06 -13.75 -27.34
CA MET A 842 -19.01 -13.54 -26.32
C MET A 842 -18.46 -14.82 -25.67
#